data_AF-A0A812NID8-F1
#
_entry.id   AF-A0A812NID8-F1
#
_cell.length_a   1.000
_cell.length_b   1.000
_cell.length_c   1.000
_cell.angle_alpha   90.00
_cell.angle_beta   90.00
_cell.angle_gamma   90.00
#
_symmetry.space_group_name_H-M   'P 1'
#
loop_
_entity.id
_entity.type
_entity.pdbx_description
1 polymer ?
#
loop_
_entity_poly.entity_id
_entity_poly.type
_entity_poly.pdbx_seq_one_letter_code
_entity_poly.pdbx_strand_id
1 'polypeptide(L)'
;MCLNLAAGLNQDEVAALRQAWLDHQVIYLPNQPLEHDQLERFTRCFGEHGNDPYVKAIDGHQHILEVRREPDEEVAPFGSGWHSDWSFQSEPPAATILHAKIVPPHGGDTLYADGFRAFEALDPVFAAELETHMTVHSARMPYSHEGYIKTGSDKRKGMKILPNDNAWDTQLHPLVRTHPESGRKALWVNPVYTIGIDGMGETEAQALLAKLFEHFLRPEFIYTHKWSANMLTMWDNRSALHCAQGGYDGYQRVMHRTTVAGTVHRSQKHYFCATVLRNKYDDFETMTQRITLLTLLFSLLCTQAVHAVDEQYLPRDLRSRIEQLKLDVNRVPTNSTNADARARLTWEWINAYAVNGGYIPVNSTQIIARILSEDDKRQNWFSALDATIAEFIFLDENPNALGPLEATPGPFTAGEMDTITQTYTVGAQDIQTGGGFLIARHFMANFGTWQANDPAADHYISISSSNSRVRFVTTTAPMSGMHGGFRNTRATLLFSVASGTLSEGDIVTITYGDRSGGSRGLSMPSFASDAMPLPIYLAFSDDAPYYSLPIAPIQINGSSIDGVAGFAPSIVAPGEPFTLSLRARDRFFNRATGGIPDWQISRNGEAWINVESTGAITLVETGIDEPGTYFLSIKSSDGTVSGEVNPIVVTSNDLPRIFWGDTHGHSGFAEGIGTPDRFMRWARDDARLDYVTHSEHDIWLDDSEWTTLKDNVQAFTKEGEFIAYLGYEWSVNTTSGGHHNVLFRTPEQRSRIPAQFYPTLSKLYQGLRSTAEPEDVVVIPHAHQAGDYRISDPELEPLVEIMSQHGNFEWFGRMYLEHGHQVGFTAASDNHLSQPGYSAPVGGSLSQRGGLGAVLAKARTTDAIFDGMKNLQAYATTGDRIILDFNVNGTPMGQRGDFSETRQISGKVIGTAPIDTISLIKNDKVLWEKDYLHDKEDKLSKRGSYLLTFASASHPHHHHDNPRGWRTWEGTLEIENATLDEITPVDTSFPLQRITRAQDNPNRLTFSTKTRGDGSSYLLRLSDVQRTSRLRFDLIEAAETGGAPTIYRPHQRIPADTFTLNFKDLEEGRLAHEQTTDDYVDTTTLRRIIEDGEREVSFEFTDTDTRQGDYYFIRVVQSNDAIAWSSPVWIGGHAPK
;
A
#
# COMPACT_ATOMS: atom_id res chain seq x y z
N MET A 1 50.53 -21.43 -9.21
CA MET A 1 50.41 -21.60 -10.67
C MET A 1 51.48 -20.73 -11.32
N CYS A 2 52.34 -21.25 -12.21
CA CYS A 2 53.30 -20.41 -12.93
C CYS A 2 52.64 -19.91 -14.22
N LEU A 3 52.13 -18.67 -14.20
CA LEU A 3 51.42 -18.06 -15.32
C LEU A 3 52.34 -17.11 -16.09
N ASN A 4 52.26 -17.15 -17.42
CA ASN A 4 52.94 -16.22 -18.32
C ASN A 4 51.91 -15.35 -19.05
N LEU A 5 51.61 -14.17 -18.51
CA LEU A 5 50.56 -13.30 -19.04
C LEU A 5 50.87 -12.78 -20.46
N ALA A 6 52.15 -12.72 -20.85
CA ALA A 6 52.55 -12.26 -22.18
C ALA A 6 52.10 -13.22 -23.29
N ALA A 7 52.00 -14.52 -22.99
CA ALA A 7 51.53 -15.55 -23.92
C ALA A 7 49.99 -15.60 -24.05
N GLY A 8 49.26 -14.85 -23.21
CA GLY A 8 47.80 -14.97 -23.07
C GLY A 8 47.42 -16.06 -22.08
N LEU A 9 46.15 -16.06 -21.67
CA LEU A 9 45.58 -17.04 -20.75
C LEU A 9 44.51 -17.85 -21.47
N ASN A 10 44.45 -19.15 -21.17
CA ASN A 10 43.31 -19.98 -21.57
C ASN A 10 42.12 -19.78 -20.59
N GLN A 11 40.95 -20.32 -20.93
CA GLN A 11 39.73 -20.12 -20.13
C GLN A 11 39.84 -20.67 -18.70
N ASP A 12 40.48 -21.82 -18.51
CA ASP A 12 40.66 -22.43 -17.18
C ASP A 12 41.57 -21.57 -16.28
N GLU A 13 42.62 -20.99 -16.87
CA GLU A 13 43.52 -20.07 -16.17
C GLU A 13 42.82 -18.76 -15.78
N VAL A 14 41.98 -18.22 -16.67
CA VAL A 14 41.16 -17.03 -16.37
C VAL A 14 40.17 -17.33 -15.26
N ALA A 15 39.47 -18.47 -15.32
CA ALA A 15 38.52 -18.88 -14.29
C ALA A 15 39.21 -19.08 -12.92
N ALA A 16 40.38 -19.74 -12.91
CA ALA A 16 41.16 -19.94 -11.69
C ALA A 16 41.64 -18.61 -11.07
N LEU A 17 42.09 -17.66 -11.90
CA LEU A 17 42.44 -16.32 -11.42
C LEU A 17 41.23 -15.53 -10.94
N ARG A 18 40.09 -15.63 -11.61
CA ARG A 18 38.84 -14.99 -11.19
C ARG A 18 38.40 -15.51 -9.82
N GLN A 19 38.43 -16.82 -9.61
CA GLN A 19 38.12 -17.42 -8.32
C GLN A 19 39.08 -16.95 -7.22
N ALA A 20 40.39 -16.99 -7.48
CA ALA A 20 41.39 -16.53 -6.50
C ALA A 20 41.21 -15.04 -6.16
N TRP A 21 40.83 -14.22 -7.14
CA TRP A 21 40.51 -12.82 -6.94
C TRP A 21 39.25 -12.63 -6.07
N LEU A 22 38.18 -13.38 -6.31
CA LEU A 22 36.96 -13.32 -5.50
C LEU A 22 37.18 -13.81 -4.06
N ASP A 23 38.03 -14.84 -3.88
CA ASP A 23 38.32 -15.42 -2.57
C ASP A 23 39.22 -14.52 -1.71
N HIS A 24 40.13 -13.78 -2.34
CA HIS A 24 41.19 -13.03 -1.64
C HIS A 24 41.12 -11.52 -1.79
N GLN A 25 40.24 -10.99 -2.63
CA GLN A 25 40.06 -9.57 -3.02
C GLN A 25 41.28 -8.93 -3.70
N VAL A 26 42.51 -9.26 -3.29
CA VAL A 26 43.77 -8.75 -3.84
C VAL A 26 44.63 -9.93 -4.25
N ILE A 27 45.00 -9.99 -5.53
CA ILE A 27 45.92 -10.99 -6.07
C ILE A 27 47.08 -10.30 -6.77
N TYR A 28 48.26 -10.92 -6.74
CA TYR A 28 49.44 -10.42 -7.45
C TYR A 28 50.17 -11.55 -8.18
N LEU A 29 50.74 -11.20 -9.32
CA LEU A 29 51.55 -12.05 -10.18
C LEU A 29 52.95 -11.43 -10.29
N PRO A 30 53.98 -12.05 -9.70
CA PRO A 30 55.34 -11.54 -9.79
C PRO A 30 55.93 -11.77 -11.19
N ASN A 31 56.89 -10.92 -11.57
CA ASN A 31 57.74 -11.07 -12.76
C ASN A 31 56.98 -11.23 -14.09
N GLN A 32 56.02 -10.35 -14.37
CA GLN A 32 55.24 -10.28 -15.60
C GLN A 32 55.67 -9.07 -16.45
N PRO A 33 56.70 -9.16 -17.32
CA PRO A 33 57.17 -8.02 -18.12
C PRO A 33 56.23 -7.74 -19.32
N LEU A 34 55.05 -7.19 -19.05
CA LEU A 34 54.00 -6.97 -20.06
C LEU A 34 54.20 -5.67 -20.86
N GLU A 35 54.01 -5.76 -22.17
CA GLU A 35 53.78 -4.62 -23.05
C GLU A 35 52.35 -4.08 -22.89
N HIS A 36 52.08 -2.85 -23.34
CA HIS A 36 50.77 -2.19 -23.18
C HIS A 36 49.60 -3.01 -23.74
N ASP A 37 49.70 -3.50 -24.97
CA ASP A 37 48.66 -4.34 -25.60
C ASP A 37 48.42 -5.64 -24.82
N GLN A 38 49.45 -6.13 -24.12
CA GLN A 38 49.35 -7.35 -23.32
C GLN A 38 48.66 -7.07 -21.97
N LEU A 39 48.89 -5.89 -21.38
CA LEU A 39 48.17 -5.43 -20.19
C LEU A 39 46.69 -5.16 -20.49
N GLU A 40 46.38 -4.51 -21.60
CA GLU A 40 45.00 -4.31 -22.05
C GLU A 40 44.32 -5.65 -22.34
N ARG A 41 45.00 -6.57 -23.03
CA ARG A 41 44.49 -7.93 -23.26
C ARG A 41 44.22 -8.68 -21.95
N PHE A 42 45.11 -8.60 -20.96
CA PHE A 42 44.89 -9.21 -19.65
C PHE A 42 43.66 -8.61 -18.95
N THR A 43 43.48 -7.29 -19.02
CA THR A 43 42.30 -6.60 -18.48
C THR A 43 41.00 -7.14 -19.09
N ARG A 44 40.99 -7.33 -20.42
CA ARG A 44 39.85 -7.87 -21.17
C ARG A 44 39.48 -9.31 -20.82
N CYS A 45 40.37 -10.07 -20.16
CA CYS A 45 40.01 -11.39 -19.65
C CYS A 45 38.98 -11.33 -18.52
N PHE A 46 38.87 -10.20 -17.82
CA PHE A 46 38.01 -10.06 -16.63
C PHE A 46 36.77 -9.19 -16.87
N GLY A 47 36.78 -8.37 -17.93
CA GLY A 47 35.63 -7.59 -18.40
C GLY A 47 36.05 -6.48 -19.37
N GLU A 48 35.10 -5.67 -19.80
CA GLU A 48 35.39 -4.48 -20.64
C GLU A 48 36.25 -3.46 -19.87
N HIS A 49 36.90 -2.54 -20.60
CA HIS A 49 37.69 -1.48 -19.97
C HIS A 49 36.80 -0.48 -19.23
N GLY A 50 37.19 -0.12 -18.01
CA GLY A 50 36.52 0.92 -17.23
C GLY A 50 36.78 2.32 -17.78
N ASN A 51 36.00 3.29 -17.27
CA ASN A 51 36.12 4.70 -17.64
C ASN A 51 36.96 5.47 -16.60
N ASP A 52 37.98 6.18 -17.06
CA ASP A 52 38.92 6.96 -16.26
C ASP A 52 38.78 8.47 -16.57
N PRO A 53 37.80 9.19 -15.96
CA PRO A 53 37.34 10.49 -16.47
C PRO A 53 38.23 11.70 -16.16
N TYR A 54 39.13 11.62 -15.17
CA TYR A 54 39.87 12.79 -14.67
C TYR A 54 41.40 12.70 -14.84
N VAL A 55 41.91 11.69 -15.54
CA VAL A 55 43.35 11.52 -15.77
C VAL A 55 43.58 11.22 -17.25
N LYS A 56 44.55 11.91 -17.86
CA LYS A 56 44.90 11.65 -19.26
C LYS A 56 45.58 10.28 -19.37
N ALA A 57 45.05 9.41 -20.22
CA ALA A 57 45.71 8.18 -20.62
C ALA A 57 47.03 8.44 -21.40
N ILE A 58 47.88 7.43 -21.49
CA ILE A 58 49.13 7.52 -22.26
C ILE A 58 48.84 7.65 -23.76
N ASP A 59 49.75 8.31 -24.48
CA ASP A 59 49.59 8.49 -25.92
C ASP A 59 49.65 7.11 -26.63
N GLY A 60 48.62 6.81 -27.43
CA GLY A 60 48.49 5.56 -28.17
C GLY A 60 47.68 4.46 -27.48
N HIS A 61 47.40 4.55 -26.18
CA HIS A 61 46.59 3.55 -25.45
C HIS A 61 45.55 4.25 -24.57
N GLN A 62 44.28 4.22 -25.00
CA GLN A 62 43.19 4.97 -24.36
C GLN A 62 42.80 4.43 -22.98
N HIS A 63 43.15 3.19 -22.64
CA HIS A 63 42.73 2.53 -21.40
C HIS A 63 43.85 2.39 -20.37
N ILE A 64 45.05 2.91 -20.66
CA ILE A 64 46.20 2.84 -19.74
C ILE A 64 46.49 4.21 -19.17
N LEU A 65 46.36 4.33 -17.85
CA LEU A 65 46.87 5.48 -17.11
C LEU A 65 48.29 5.21 -16.62
N GLU A 66 49.18 6.18 -16.80
CA GLU A 66 50.51 6.14 -16.21
C GLU A 66 50.51 6.88 -14.87
N VAL A 67 50.53 6.11 -13.78
CA VAL A 67 50.67 6.63 -12.42
C VAL A 67 52.15 6.83 -12.14
N ARG A 68 52.64 8.04 -12.45
CA ARG A 68 54.05 8.43 -12.36
C ARG A 68 54.28 9.50 -11.31
N ARG A 69 55.33 9.33 -10.53
CA ARG A 69 55.90 10.36 -9.66
C ARG A 69 57.37 10.51 -9.99
N GLU A 70 57.77 11.74 -10.30
CA GLU A 70 59.18 12.08 -10.54
C GLU A 70 59.95 12.30 -9.21
N PRO A 71 61.28 12.10 -9.20
CA PRO A 71 62.11 12.22 -7.99
C PRO A 71 62.00 13.55 -7.24
N ASP A 72 61.72 14.64 -7.97
CA ASP A 72 61.68 16.01 -7.47
C ASP A 72 60.25 16.54 -7.22
N GLU A 73 59.23 15.66 -7.25
CA GLU A 73 57.87 16.02 -6.86
C GLU A 73 57.70 16.05 -5.34
N GLU A 74 57.40 17.21 -4.78
CA GLU A 74 57.16 17.40 -3.34
C GLU A 74 55.70 17.14 -2.92
N VAL A 75 54.81 16.84 -3.88
CA VAL A 75 53.40 16.52 -3.60
C VAL A 75 53.23 15.07 -3.17
N ALA A 76 52.19 14.81 -2.37
CA ALA A 76 51.83 13.46 -1.95
C ALA A 76 51.60 12.53 -3.17
N PRO A 77 51.86 11.22 -3.03
CA PRO A 77 51.57 10.24 -4.08
C PRO A 77 50.12 10.34 -4.58
N PHE A 78 49.90 10.13 -5.87
CA PHE A 78 48.54 10.00 -6.40
C PHE A 78 47.89 8.75 -5.78
N GLY A 79 46.67 8.91 -5.25
CA GLY A 79 45.97 7.84 -4.51
C GLY A 79 46.40 7.66 -3.05
N SER A 80 46.97 8.69 -2.40
CA SER A 80 47.39 8.63 -0.99
C SER A 80 46.27 8.75 0.06
N GLY A 81 45.01 8.96 -0.37
CA GLY A 81 43.83 8.87 0.50
C GLY A 81 43.20 7.49 0.41
N TRP A 82 42.54 7.02 1.47
CA TRP A 82 41.81 5.74 1.43
C TRP A 82 40.59 5.85 0.53
N HIS A 83 40.53 5.02 -0.52
CA HIS A 83 39.44 5.09 -1.50
C HIS A 83 39.17 3.75 -2.19
N SER A 84 37.95 3.64 -2.72
CA SER A 84 37.61 2.74 -3.82
C SER A 84 37.66 3.57 -5.10
N ASP A 85 38.36 3.10 -6.12
CA ASP A 85 38.54 3.81 -7.39
C ASP A 85 37.19 4.18 -8.00
N TRP A 86 37.04 5.46 -8.33
CA TRP A 86 35.89 5.98 -9.06
C TRP A 86 34.52 5.58 -8.49
N SER A 87 34.41 5.49 -7.16
CA SER A 87 33.18 5.09 -6.45
C SER A 87 32.00 6.05 -6.61
N PHE A 88 32.15 7.14 -7.37
CA PHE A 88 31.12 8.14 -7.68
C PHE A 88 30.54 7.96 -9.10
N GLN A 89 30.98 6.94 -9.85
CA GLN A 89 30.36 6.60 -11.14
C GLN A 89 29.09 5.77 -10.90
N SER A 90 28.10 5.85 -11.79
CA SER A 90 26.90 4.98 -11.72
C SER A 90 27.25 3.49 -11.79
N GLU A 91 28.36 3.16 -12.46
CA GLU A 91 28.93 1.82 -12.58
C GLU A 91 30.40 1.84 -12.15
N PRO A 92 30.70 1.90 -10.83
CA PRO A 92 32.08 1.93 -10.35
C PRO A 92 32.86 0.71 -10.84
N PRO A 93 34.16 0.85 -11.22
CA PRO A 93 34.97 -0.25 -11.71
C PRO A 93 34.87 -1.48 -10.82
N ALA A 94 34.77 -2.66 -11.43
CA ALA A 94 34.74 -3.93 -10.72
C ALA A 94 36.14 -4.28 -10.17
N ALA A 95 37.18 -4.01 -10.96
CA ALA A 95 38.56 -4.25 -10.59
C ALA A 95 39.46 -3.13 -11.06
N THR A 96 40.57 -2.94 -10.35
CA THR A 96 41.70 -2.16 -10.84
C THR A 96 42.90 -3.08 -10.94
N ILE A 97 43.64 -2.94 -12.05
CA ILE A 97 44.86 -3.68 -12.34
C ILE A 97 46.00 -2.68 -12.42
N LEU A 98 47.09 -2.97 -11.72
CA LEU A 98 48.25 -2.09 -11.64
C LEU A 98 49.53 -2.89 -11.92
N HIS A 99 50.27 -2.45 -12.94
CA HIS A 99 51.49 -3.09 -13.40
C HIS A 99 52.72 -2.24 -13.08
N ALA A 100 53.68 -2.82 -12.37
CA ALA A 100 54.88 -2.11 -11.91
C ALA A 100 55.97 -2.02 -12.97
N LYS A 101 56.30 -0.78 -13.37
CA LYS A 101 57.39 -0.49 -14.30
C LYS A 101 58.67 -0.05 -13.58
N ILE A 102 58.55 0.93 -12.69
CA ILE A 102 59.67 1.45 -11.88
C ILE A 102 59.23 1.49 -10.43
N VAL A 103 59.95 0.75 -9.59
CA VAL A 103 59.69 0.64 -8.14
C VAL A 103 60.90 1.24 -7.40
N PRO A 104 60.68 2.14 -6.43
CA PRO A 104 61.76 2.71 -5.64
C PRO A 104 62.44 1.65 -4.76
N PRO A 105 63.70 1.86 -4.33
CA PRO A 105 64.43 0.88 -3.50
C PRO A 105 63.89 0.76 -2.07
N HIS A 106 63.08 1.70 -1.62
CA HIS A 106 62.36 1.69 -0.34
C HIS A 106 61.07 2.52 -0.47
N GLY A 107 60.09 2.26 0.41
CA GLY A 107 58.80 2.95 0.38
C GLY A 107 57.96 2.61 -0.86
N GLY A 108 56.86 3.36 -1.06
CA GLY A 108 56.02 3.21 -2.26
C GLY A 108 55.09 2.00 -2.25
N ASP A 109 54.89 1.40 -1.07
CA ASP A 109 53.95 0.31 -0.80
C ASP A 109 52.49 0.75 -1.02
N THR A 110 51.59 -0.22 -1.15
CA THR A 110 50.15 0.03 -1.23
C THR A 110 49.43 -0.72 -0.12
N LEU A 111 48.59 -0.03 0.64
CA LEU A 111 47.74 -0.63 1.66
C LEU A 111 46.38 -0.94 1.05
N TYR A 112 45.79 -2.07 1.45
CA TYR A 112 44.43 -2.47 1.11
C TYR A 112 43.65 -2.78 2.39
N ALA A 113 42.39 -2.34 2.49
CA ALA A 113 41.51 -2.62 3.62
C ALA A 113 40.35 -3.52 3.19
N ASP A 114 40.11 -4.58 3.95
CA ASP A 114 39.10 -5.62 3.67
C ASP A 114 37.70 -5.19 4.14
N GLY A 115 36.82 -4.85 3.18
CA GLY A 115 35.45 -4.43 3.44
C GLY A 115 34.51 -5.54 3.89
N PHE A 116 34.81 -6.80 3.58
CA PHE A 116 34.02 -7.92 4.09
C PHE A 116 34.28 -8.09 5.58
N ARG A 117 35.55 -8.18 5.99
CA ARG A 117 35.91 -8.33 7.41
C ARG A 117 35.54 -7.11 8.24
N ALA A 118 35.62 -5.91 7.65
CA ALA A 118 35.13 -4.71 8.31
C ALA A 118 33.62 -4.80 8.59
N PHE A 119 32.82 -5.26 7.63
CA PHE A 119 31.38 -5.42 7.85
C PHE A 119 31.06 -6.55 8.84
N GLU A 120 31.66 -7.72 8.68
CA GLU A 120 31.47 -8.90 9.54
C GLU A 120 31.84 -8.64 11.01
N ALA A 121 32.71 -7.66 11.27
CA ALA A 121 33.14 -7.27 12.62
C ALA A 121 32.27 -6.20 13.29
N LEU A 122 31.20 -5.74 12.63
CA LEU A 122 30.23 -4.82 13.24
C LEU A 122 29.30 -5.58 14.18
N ASP A 123 28.73 -4.85 15.14
CA ASP A 123 27.59 -5.36 15.90
C ASP A 123 26.43 -5.70 14.94
N PRO A 124 25.75 -6.86 15.07
CA PRO A 124 24.71 -7.26 14.12
C PRO A 124 23.55 -6.28 13.96
N VAL A 125 23.18 -5.55 15.02
CA VAL A 125 22.09 -4.56 14.97
C VAL A 125 22.57 -3.34 14.18
N PHE A 126 23.77 -2.86 14.50
CA PHE A 126 24.37 -1.74 13.76
C PHE A 126 24.67 -2.12 12.30
N ALA A 127 25.08 -3.36 12.03
CA ALA A 127 25.28 -3.88 10.69
C ALA A 127 23.98 -3.86 9.87
N ALA A 128 22.86 -4.33 10.46
CA ALA A 128 21.55 -4.31 9.81
C ALA A 128 21.02 -2.88 9.58
N GLU A 129 21.27 -1.96 10.52
CA GLU A 129 20.96 -0.53 10.35
C GLU A 129 21.74 0.06 9.17
N LEU A 130 23.04 -0.22 9.08
CA LEU A 130 23.89 0.28 8.00
C LEU A 130 23.49 -0.24 6.61
N GLU A 131 22.86 -1.42 6.53
CA GLU A 131 22.37 -1.99 5.27
C GLU A 131 21.22 -1.21 4.63
N THR A 132 20.46 -0.44 5.41
CA THR A 132 19.33 0.35 4.89
C THR A 132 19.76 1.71 4.35
N HIS A 133 21.00 2.14 4.63
CA HIS A 133 21.48 3.47 4.29
C HIS A 133 22.10 3.52 2.90
N MET A 134 21.83 4.63 2.20
CA MET A 134 22.51 4.99 0.96
C MET A 134 23.54 6.10 1.24
N THR A 135 24.72 6.00 0.66
CA THR A 135 25.77 7.01 0.74
C THR A 135 25.84 7.85 -0.52
N VAL A 136 26.09 9.15 -0.34
CA VAL A 136 26.25 10.11 -1.43
C VAL A 136 27.72 10.15 -1.82
N HIS A 137 28.05 9.76 -3.05
CA HIS A 137 29.41 9.71 -3.57
C HIS A 137 29.62 10.81 -4.60
N SER A 138 30.75 11.52 -4.55
CA SER A 138 31.07 12.59 -5.50
C SER A 138 32.58 12.78 -5.68
N ALA A 139 32.97 13.17 -6.88
CA ALA A 139 34.34 13.54 -7.22
C ALA A 139 34.70 14.99 -6.80
N ARG A 140 33.77 15.73 -6.18
CA ARG A 140 33.90 17.18 -5.97
C ARG A 140 35.12 17.57 -5.13
N MET A 141 35.46 16.75 -4.13
CA MET A 141 36.57 17.00 -3.21
C MET A 141 37.93 16.91 -3.94
N PRO A 142 38.23 15.85 -4.71
CA PRO A 142 39.48 15.73 -5.44
C PRO A 142 39.53 16.46 -6.80
N TYR A 143 38.49 16.35 -7.65
CA TYR A 143 38.60 16.61 -9.09
C TYR A 143 37.80 17.80 -9.63
N SER A 144 37.10 18.54 -8.76
CA SER A 144 36.44 19.78 -9.19
C SER A 144 37.46 20.87 -9.54
N HIS A 145 36.97 21.96 -10.13
CA HIS A 145 37.77 23.17 -10.34
C HIS A 145 38.30 23.81 -9.04
N GLU A 146 37.82 23.38 -7.88
CA GLU A 146 38.24 23.83 -6.54
C GLU A 146 38.87 22.70 -5.72
N GLY A 147 38.97 21.48 -6.28
CA GLY A 147 39.42 20.29 -5.58
C GLY A 147 40.92 20.30 -5.25
N TYR A 148 41.29 19.57 -4.20
CA TYR A 148 42.65 19.60 -3.65
C TYR A 148 43.72 18.99 -4.58
N ILE A 149 43.33 18.16 -5.56
CA ILE A 149 44.27 17.62 -6.55
C ILE A 149 44.63 18.69 -7.60
N LYS A 150 43.67 19.56 -7.97
CA LYS A 150 43.92 20.68 -8.89
C LYS A 150 44.81 21.74 -8.26
N THR A 151 44.59 22.09 -6.99
CA THR A 151 45.42 23.10 -6.29
C THR A 151 46.89 22.67 -6.15
N GLY A 152 47.19 21.37 -6.25
CA GLY A 152 48.55 20.81 -6.32
C GLY A 152 49.04 20.44 -7.73
N SER A 153 48.22 20.59 -8.78
CA SER A 153 48.51 20.06 -10.13
C SER A 153 49.71 20.71 -10.81
N ASP A 154 49.96 22.02 -10.58
CA ASP A 154 51.14 22.73 -11.10
C ASP A 154 52.47 22.17 -10.55
N LYS A 155 52.42 21.45 -9.42
CA LYS A 155 53.57 20.82 -8.76
C LYS A 155 53.71 19.32 -9.07
N ARG A 156 52.71 18.72 -9.75
CA ARG A 156 52.72 17.32 -10.17
C ARG A 156 53.20 17.25 -11.63
N LYS A 157 54.39 16.70 -11.87
CA LYS A 157 55.06 16.70 -13.18
C LYS A 157 54.77 15.44 -13.98
N GLY A 158 54.53 14.32 -13.30
CA GLY A 158 54.43 12.98 -13.88
C GLY A 158 53.04 12.56 -14.33
N MET A 159 51.98 13.28 -13.94
CA MET A 159 50.60 12.92 -14.30
C MET A 159 49.79 14.15 -14.71
N LYS A 160 49.02 14.03 -15.79
CA LYS A 160 48.11 15.08 -16.24
C LYS A 160 46.69 14.81 -15.75
N ILE A 161 46.24 15.61 -14.80
CA ILE A 161 44.86 15.61 -14.27
C ILE A 161 43.98 16.49 -15.15
N LEU A 162 42.73 16.09 -15.37
CA LEU A 162 41.74 16.77 -16.20
C LEU A 162 40.49 17.12 -15.36
N PRO A 163 40.55 18.14 -14.47
CA PRO A 163 39.36 18.60 -13.74
C PRO A 163 38.26 19.02 -14.71
N ASN A 164 37.01 18.71 -14.39
CA ASN A 164 35.84 19.15 -15.14
C ASN A 164 34.62 19.28 -14.22
N ASP A 165 33.53 19.88 -14.73
CA ASP A 165 32.35 20.21 -13.93
C ASP A 165 31.52 18.99 -13.51
N ASN A 166 31.63 17.86 -14.21
CA ASN A 166 30.98 16.60 -13.81
C ASN A 166 31.54 16.07 -12.49
N ALA A 167 32.63 16.67 -11.95
CA ALA A 167 33.12 16.34 -10.62
C ALA A 167 32.09 16.67 -9.53
N TRP A 168 31.18 17.61 -9.76
CA TRP A 168 30.11 17.97 -8.84
C TRP A 168 28.94 17.00 -8.83
N ASP A 169 28.87 16.09 -9.81
CA ASP A 169 27.83 15.08 -9.87
C ASP A 169 27.90 14.20 -8.61
N THR A 170 26.71 13.80 -8.16
CA THR A 170 26.54 12.89 -7.04
C THR A 170 25.93 11.58 -7.53
N GLN A 171 26.33 10.48 -6.91
CA GLN A 171 25.73 9.17 -7.11
C GLN A 171 25.39 8.54 -5.77
N LEU A 172 24.22 7.93 -5.70
CA LEU A 172 23.81 7.15 -4.53
C LEU A 172 24.28 5.71 -4.69
N HIS A 173 24.92 5.21 -3.64
CA HIS A 173 25.30 3.81 -3.55
C HIS A 173 24.95 3.28 -2.17
N PRO A 174 24.71 1.97 -2.02
CA PRO A 174 24.44 1.41 -0.70
C PRO A 174 25.68 1.52 0.18
N LEU A 175 25.47 1.92 1.44
CA LEU A 175 26.53 2.00 2.45
C LEU A 175 27.14 0.62 2.71
N VAL A 176 26.30 -0.43 2.65
CA VAL A 176 26.72 -1.84 2.65
C VAL A 176 26.43 -2.46 1.30
N ARG A 177 27.48 -2.89 0.60
CA ARG A 177 27.42 -3.46 -0.74
C ARG A 177 27.34 -4.98 -0.70
N THR A 178 26.29 -5.56 -1.28
CA THR A 178 26.28 -7.00 -1.61
C THR A 178 27.14 -7.23 -2.84
N HIS A 179 28.18 -8.05 -2.69
CA HIS A 179 29.14 -8.32 -3.74
C HIS A 179 28.52 -9.15 -4.87
N PRO A 180 28.48 -8.66 -6.12
CA PRO A 180 27.63 -9.22 -7.17
C PRO A 180 28.06 -10.61 -7.65
N GLU A 181 29.29 -11.04 -7.38
CA GLU A 181 29.79 -12.36 -7.78
C GLU A 181 29.98 -13.34 -6.62
N SER A 182 30.04 -12.86 -5.37
CA SER A 182 30.29 -13.73 -4.20
C SER A 182 29.15 -13.72 -3.19
N GLY A 183 28.16 -12.84 -3.33
CA GLY A 183 27.03 -12.67 -2.40
C GLY A 183 27.42 -12.10 -1.03
N ARG A 184 28.71 -11.92 -0.73
CA ARG A 184 29.19 -11.41 0.55
C ARG A 184 28.88 -9.91 0.70
N LYS A 185 28.55 -9.47 1.91
CA LYS A 185 28.32 -8.06 2.23
C LYS A 185 29.62 -7.36 2.64
N ALA A 186 29.92 -6.22 2.01
CA ALA A 186 31.08 -5.39 2.30
C ALA A 186 30.65 -3.99 2.73
N LEU A 187 31.32 -3.44 3.74
CA LEU A 187 31.20 -2.02 4.07
C LEU A 187 31.77 -1.21 2.88
N TRP A 188 31.00 -0.28 2.32
CA TRP A 188 31.33 0.40 1.07
C TRP A 188 31.23 1.92 1.17
N VAL A 189 32.03 2.47 2.07
CA VAL A 189 32.23 3.92 2.26
C VAL A 189 33.71 4.25 2.16
N ASN A 190 34.06 5.48 1.74
CA ASN A 190 35.45 5.89 1.73
C ASN A 190 35.67 7.40 1.98
N PRO A 191 36.77 7.78 2.67
CA PRO A 191 37.08 9.17 2.99
C PRO A 191 37.24 10.14 1.81
N VAL A 192 37.52 9.64 0.61
CA VAL A 192 37.84 10.50 -0.55
C VAL A 192 36.59 10.91 -1.33
N TYR A 193 35.64 10.00 -1.50
CA TYR A 193 34.48 10.19 -2.38
C TYR A 193 33.14 10.17 -1.65
N THR A 194 33.02 9.59 -0.46
CA THR A 194 31.77 9.58 0.30
C THR A 194 31.58 10.92 1.02
N ILE A 195 30.59 11.70 0.60
CA ILE A 195 30.36 13.08 1.04
C ILE A 195 29.14 13.24 1.97
N GLY A 196 28.32 12.21 2.13
CA GLY A 196 27.12 12.24 2.96
C GLY A 196 26.38 10.90 2.95
N ILE A 197 25.27 10.86 3.68
CA ILE A 197 24.34 9.73 3.77
C ILE A 197 22.96 10.29 3.39
N ASP A 198 22.27 9.61 2.48
CA ASP A 198 20.97 10.05 1.98
C ASP A 198 19.93 10.04 3.10
N GLY A 199 19.05 11.04 3.11
CA GLY A 199 18.05 11.22 4.18
C GLY A 199 18.60 11.67 5.55
N MET A 200 19.93 11.80 5.73
CA MET A 200 20.55 12.15 7.01
C MET A 200 21.10 13.59 7.01
N GLY A 201 20.93 14.32 8.13
CA GLY A 201 21.44 15.68 8.27
C GLY A 201 22.98 15.72 8.21
N GLU A 202 23.55 16.80 7.65
CA GLU A 202 25.00 16.86 7.35
C GLU A 202 25.90 16.57 8.57
N THR A 203 25.63 17.18 9.72
CA THR A 203 26.42 16.97 10.94
C THR A 203 26.37 15.51 11.43
N GLU A 204 25.20 14.90 11.35
CA GLU A 204 24.96 13.51 11.77
C GLU A 204 25.62 12.53 10.80
N ALA A 205 25.44 12.74 9.50
CA ALA A 205 26.06 11.96 8.45
C ALA A 205 27.59 11.99 8.56
N GLN A 206 28.18 13.16 8.81
CA GLN A 206 29.63 13.28 9.00
C GLN A 206 30.12 12.58 10.27
N ALA A 207 29.36 12.62 11.37
CA ALA A 207 29.71 11.91 12.59
C ALA A 207 29.70 10.38 12.39
N LEU A 208 28.67 9.86 11.70
CA LEU A 208 28.55 8.43 11.40
C LEU A 208 29.65 7.99 10.42
N LEU A 209 29.88 8.73 9.33
CA LEU A 209 30.95 8.43 8.37
C LEU A 209 32.32 8.42 9.04
N ALA A 210 32.61 9.36 9.95
CA ALA A 210 33.86 9.38 10.70
C ALA A 210 34.06 8.11 11.53
N LYS A 211 33.02 7.65 12.23
CA LYS A 211 33.04 6.39 13.01
C LYS A 211 33.27 5.18 12.10
N LEU A 212 32.61 5.13 10.95
CA LEU A 212 32.78 4.05 9.98
C LEU A 212 34.17 4.03 9.36
N PHE A 213 34.74 5.19 9.04
CA PHE A 213 36.12 5.28 8.54
C PHE A 213 37.13 4.82 9.59
N GLU A 214 36.97 5.23 10.85
CA GLU A 214 37.83 4.77 11.95
C GLU A 214 37.77 3.25 12.11
N HIS A 215 36.57 2.67 12.07
CA HIS A 215 36.37 1.22 12.15
C HIS A 215 36.98 0.46 10.97
N PHE A 216 36.74 0.95 9.74
CA PHE A 216 37.17 0.28 8.51
C PHE A 216 38.70 0.33 8.33
N LEU A 217 39.37 1.33 8.90
CA LEU A 217 40.81 1.52 8.78
C LEU A 217 41.62 0.93 9.96
N ARG A 218 41.03 0.02 10.72
CA ARG A 218 41.75 -0.69 11.80
C ARG A 218 42.82 -1.64 11.25
N PRO A 219 43.97 -1.79 11.91
CA PRO A 219 45.09 -2.59 11.41
C PRO A 219 44.75 -4.05 11.07
N GLU A 220 43.81 -4.66 11.78
CA GLU A 220 43.37 -6.05 11.55
C GLU A 220 42.69 -6.29 10.19
N PHE A 221 42.22 -5.23 9.52
CA PHE A 221 41.63 -5.29 8.19
C PHE A 221 42.62 -4.89 7.09
N ILE A 222 43.83 -4.47 7.44
CA ILE A 222 44.77 -3.87 6.50
C ILE A 222 45.84 -4.88 6.06
N TYR A 223 46.00 -5.01 4.74
CA TYR A 223 47.10 -5.70 4.07
C TYR A 223 48.09 -4.70 3.45
N THR A 224 49.37 -4.84 3.81
CA THR A 224 50.47 -4.04 3.21
C THR A 224 51.11 -4.79 2.05
N HIS A 225 50.95 -4.26 0.84
CA HIS A 225 51.51 -4.81 -0.37
C HIS A 225 52.83 -4.14 -0.76
N LYS A 226 53.88 -4.95 -0.89
CA LYS A 226 55.23 -4.52 -1.28
C LYS A 226 55.50 -4.82 -2.74
N TRP A 227 55.87 -3.79 -3.49
CA TRP A 227 56.07 -3.87 -4.93
C TRP A 227 57.44 -4.45 -5.32
N SER A 228 57.48 -5.16 -6.44
CA SER A 228 58.72 -5.49 -7.16
C SER A 228 58.56 -5.12 -8.63
N ALA A 229 59.67 -4.90 -9.34
CA ALA A 229 59.64 -4.64 -10.77
C ALA A 229 58.88 -5.75 -11.53
N ASN A 230 58.12 -5.35 -12.55
CA ASN A 230 57.28 -6.23 -13.38
C ASN A 230 56.17 -6.99 -12.62
N MET A 231 55.85 -6.65 -11.38
CA MET A 231 54.71 -7.24 -10.69
C MET A 231 53.39 -6.70 -11.25
N LEU A 232 52.40 -7.56 -11.47
CA LEU A 232 51.02 -7.17 -11.79
C LEU A 232 50.12 -7.49 -10.59
N THR A 233 49.37 -6.52 -10.11
CA THR A 233 48.44 -6.69 -8.99
C THR A 233 47.04 -6.30 -9.46
N MET A 234 46.05 -7.07 -9.05
CA MET A 234 44.63 -6.84 -9.33
C MET A 234 43.87 -6.89 -8.01
N TRP A 235 43.01 -5.90 -7.76
CA TRP A 235 42.16 -5.89 -6.59
C TRP A 235 40.69 -5.66 -6.92
N ASP A 236 39.83 -6.16 -6.04
CA ASP A 236 38.38 -6.05 -6.13
C ASP A 236 37.93 -4.70 -5.58
N ASN A 237 37.61 -3.80 -6.49
CA ASN A 237 37.25 -2.44 -6.15
C ASN A 237 35.82 -2.34 -5.55
N ARG A 238 35.06 -3.44 -5.59
CA ARG A 238 33.71 -3.54 -5.02
C ARG A 238 33.74 -3.90 -3.54
N SER A 239 34.88 -4.32 -3.00
CA SER A 239 34.98 -4.77 -1.60
C SER A 239 36.23 -4.30 -0.86
N ALA A 240 37.19 -3.65 -1.53
CA ALA A 240 38.41 -3.16 -0.91
C ALA A 240 38.56 -1.64 -1.04
N LEU A 241 39.09 -1.00 0.02
CA LEU A 241 39.71 0.31 -0.07
C LEU A 241 41.21 0.16 -0.27
N HIS A 242 41.85 1.16 -0.87
CA HIS A 242 43.31 1.18 -1.00
C HIS A 242 43.91 2.57 -0.79
N CYS A 243 45.19 2.60 -0.46
CA CYS A 243 45.96 3.81 -0.18
C CYS A 243 47.44 3.64 -0.58
N ALA A 244 47.95 4.56 -1.41
CA ALA A 244 49.36 4.60 -1.81
C ALA A 244 50.24 5.27 -0.74
N GLN A 245 51.24 4.55 -0.23
CA GLN A 245 52.18 5.06 0.78
C GLN A 245 53.33 5.85 0.15
N GLY A 246 53.80 6.88 0.86
CA GLY A 246 54.98 7.65 0.51
C GLY A 246 56.30 6.99 0.96
N GLY A 247 57.27 7.81 1.37
CA GLY A 247 58.55 7.34 1.93
C GLY A 247 59.60 6.94 0.89
N TYR A 248 59.51 7.49 -0.32
CA TYR A 248 60.44 7.25 -1.44
C TYR A 248 60.86 8.56 -2.13
N ASP A 249 60.97 9.64 -1.36
CA ASP A 249 61.39 10.95 -1.88
C ASP A 249 62.78 10.87 -2.53
N GLY A 250 62.95 11.56 -3.65
CA GLY A 250 64.17 11.46 -4.47
C GLY A 250 64.24 10.22 -5.38
N TYR A 251 63.19 9.38 -5.44
CA TYR A 251 63.11 8.24 -6.35
C TYR A 251 61.89 8.31 -7.27
N GLN A 252 62.08 7.84 -8.50
CA GLN A 252 61.02 7.73 -9.49
C GLN A 252 60.16 6.50 -9.20
N ARG A 253 58.84 6.62 -9.38
CA ARG A 253 57.89 5.49 -9.33
C ARG A 253 56.96 5.56 -10.53
N VAL A 254 56.83 4.46 -11.26
CA VAL A 254 55.97 4.37 -12.46
C VAL A 254 55.17 3.08 -12.41
N MET A 255 53.85 3.22 -12.45
CA MET A 255 52.89 2.13 -12.55
C MET A 255 51.95 2.38 -13.73
N HIS A 256 51.56 1.32 -14.44
CA HIS A 256 50.53 1.39 -15.49
C HIS A 256 49.24 0.79 -14.97
N ARG A 257 48.17 1.59 -14.96
CA ARG A 257 46.86 1.22 -14.42
C ARG A 257 45.87 1.01 -15.55
N THR A 258 45.11 -0.07 -15.45
CA THR A 258 43.87 -0.29 -16.21
C THR A 258 42.75 -0.60 -15.23
N THR A 259 41.51 -0.34 -15.64
CA THR A 259 40.32 -0.67 -14.86
C THR A 259 39.42 -1.62 -15.64
N VAL A 260 38.73 -2.51 -14.92
CA VAL A 260 37.66 -3.36 -15.47
C VAL A 260 36.34 -2.66 -15.17
N ALA A 261 35.51 -2.48 -16.19
CA ALA A 261 34.22 -1.83 -16.09
C ALA A 261 33.37 -2.47 -14.98
N GLY A 262 32.68 -1.60 -14.25
CA GLY A 262 31.65 -2.01 -13.32
C GLY A 262 30.46 -2.62 -14.03
N THR A 263 29.56 -3.20 -13.26
CA THR A 263 28.18 -3.41 -13.68
C THR A 263 27.31 -2.45 -12.86
N VAL A 264 26.18 -2.01 -13.43
CA VAL A 264 25.17 -1.26 -12.66
C VAL A 264 24.89 -2.04 -11.39
N HIS A 265 25.05 -1.38 -10.26
CA HIS A 265 24.47 -1.90 -9.04
C HIS A 265 22.96 -1.89 -9.24
N ARG A 266 22.39 -3.05 -9.56
CA ARG A 266 21.02 -3.32 -9.18
C ARG A 266 21.05 -3.30 -7.66
N SER A 267 20.65 -2.17 -7.06
CA SER A 267 20.14 -2.22 -5.69
C SER A 267 19.22 -3.43 -5.62
N GLN A 268 19.41 -4.28 -4.61
CA GLN A 268 18.48 -5.38 -4.41
C GLN A 268 17.10 -4.76 -4.22
N LYS A 269 16.22 -5.11 -5.17
CA LYS A 269 14.88 -4.63 -5.49
C LYS A 269 14.84 -3.59 -6.63
N HIS A 270 14.71 -4.12 -7.86
CA HIS A 270 13.91 -3.47 -8.88
C HIS A 270 12.45 -3.44 -8.42
N TYR A 271 12.13 -2.50 -7.53
CA TYR A 271 10.81 -1.86 -7.51
C TYR A 271 11.01 -0.45 -8.06
N PHE A 272 11.30 -0.37 -9.35
CA PHE A 272 10.80 0.73 -10.19
C PHE A 272 9.76 0.05 -11.07
N CYS A 273 8.47 0.14 -10.76
CA CYS A 273 7.69 1.35 -10.94
C CYS A 273 7.99 1.96 -12.31
N ALA A 274 7.16 1.60 -13.31
CA ALA A 274 7.11 2.32 -14.58
C ALA A 274 6.63 3.79 -14.43
N THR A 275 6.58 4.34 -13.21
CA THR A 275 6.01 5.66 -12.93
C THR A 275 6.94 6.62 -12.16
N VAL A 276 8.08 6.19 -11.59
CA VAL A 276 8.89 7.08 -10.71
C VAL A 276 10.07 7.79 -11.41
N LEU A 277 10.39 7.51 -12.68
CA LEU A 277 11.35 8.32 -13.46
C LEU A 277 10.70 9.37 -14.39
N ARG A 278 9.59 9.99 -13.98
CA ARG A 278 9.01 11.16 -14.70
C ARG A 278 8.79 12.42 -13.88
N ASN A 279 8.92 12.41 -12.56
CA ASN A 279 8.62 13.59 -11.73
C ASN A 279 9.86 14.44 -11.41
N LYS A 280 10.54 14.94 -12.45
CA LYS A 280 11.44 16.11 -12.35
C LYS A 280 11.53 16.88 -13.67
N TYR A 281 10.41 17.19 -14.33
CA TYR A 281 10.38 18.22 -15.37
C TYR A 281 8.97 18.81 -15.49
N ASP A 282 8.70 19.85 -14.70
CA ASP A 282 7.71 20.86 -15.08
C ASP A 282 8.36 21.76 -16.14
N ASP A 283 8.04 21.49 -17.41
CA ASP A 283 7.87 22.49 -18.48
C ASP A 283 7.66 21.77 -19.83
N PHE A 284 6.47 21.91 -20.41
CA PHE A 284 6.11 21.39 -21.72
C PHE A 284 6.31 22.48 -22.79
N GLU A 285 7.29 22.30 -23.67
CA GLU A 285 7.16 22.46 -25.12
C GLU A 285 8.49 22.06 -25.80
N THR A 286 8.42 21.30 -26.89
CA THR A 286 9.53 20.78 -27.75
C THR A 286 10.13 19.39 -27.45
N MET A 287 9.32 18.32 -27.46
CA MET A 287 9.88 16.95 -27.59
C MET A 287 9.05 15.96 -28.42
N THR A 288 8.37 16.41 -29.47
CA THR A 288 7.50 15.52 -30.29
C THR A 288 8.25 14.71 -31.36
N GLN A 289 9.56 14.90 -31.57
CA GLN A 289 10.31 14.17 -32.61
C GLN A 289 11.44 13.25 -32.10
N ARG A 290 11.77 13.25 -30.80
CA ARG A 290 12.78 12.33 -30.22
C ARG A 290 12.20 11.11 -29.52
N ILE A 291 10.91 11.12 -29.19
CA ILE A 291 10.25 10.06 -28.42
C ILE A 291 10.04 8.79 -29.25
N THR A 292 9.78 8.91 -30.56
CA THR A 292 9.48 7.74 -31.43
C THR A 292 10.68 6.84 -31.69
N LEU A 293 11.91 7.34 -31.60
CA LEU A 293 13.13 6.53 -31.78
C LEU A 293 13.60 5.86 -30.48
N LEU A 294 13.31 6.48 -29.33
CA LEU A 294 13.59 5.91 -27.99
C LEU A 294 12.59 4.82 -27.59
N THR A 295 11.33 4.90 -28.04
CA THR A 295 10.32 3.83 -27.78
C THR A 295 10.65 2.52 -28.52
N LEU A 296 11.32 2.61 -29.68
CA LEU A 296 11.77 1.44 -30.46
C LEU A 296 13.07 0.80 -29.93
N LEU A 297 13.89 1.55 -29.19
CA LEU A 297 15.08 1.00 -28.52
C LEU A 297 14.78 0.47 -27.10
N PHE A 298 13.80 1.05 -26.40
CA PHE A 298 13.35 0.55 -25.09
C PHE A 298 12.62 -0.79 -25.21
N SER A 299 11.85 -0.99 -26.29
CA SER A 299 11.15 -2.26 -26.57
C SER A 299 12.09 -3.43 -26.92
N LEU A 300 13.36 -3.17 -27.26
CA LEU A 300 14.37 -4.21 -27.48
C LEU A 300 15.22 -4.55 -26.24
N LEU A 301 15.21 -3.69 -25.21
CA LEU A 301 15.96 -3.89 -23.96
C LEU A 301 15.09 -4.43 -22.81
N CYS A 302 13.76 -4.33 -22.93
CA CYS A 302 12.82 -4.91 -21.96
C CYS A 302 12.65 -6.44 -22.08
N THR A 303 13.13 -7.08 -23.16
CA THR A 303 12.87 -8.50 -23.44
C THR A 303 13.74 -9.51 -22.66
N GLN A 304 14.45 -9.12 -21.59
CA GLN A 304 15.33 -10.06 -20.86
C GLN A 304 15.19 -10.05 -19.31
N ALA A 305 14.20 -9.37 -18.74
CA ALA A 305 13.95 -9.43 -17.29
C ALA A 305 12.82 -10.42 -16.95
N VAL A 306 12.96 -11.68 -17.34
CA VAL A 306 12.31 -12.77 -16.60
C VAL A 306 13.23 -13.03 -15.42
N HIS A 307 12.72 -12.77 -14.21
CA HIS A 307 13.46 -12.92 -12.97
C HIS A 307 13.86 -14.38 -12.76
N ALA A 308 15.10 -14.73 -13.08
CA ALA A 308 15.70 -15.94 -12.56
C ALA A 308 15.90 -15.74 -11.05
N VAL A 309 15.21 -16.55 -10.24
CA VAL A 309 15.55 -16.70 -8.81
C VAL A 309 16.97 -17.25 -8.73
N ASP A 310 17.80 -16.69 -7.85
CA ASP A 310 19.16 -17.19 -7.63
C ASP A 310 19.10 -18.70 -7.34
N GLU A 311 19.84 -19.52 -8.08
CA GLU A 311 19.90 -20.98 -7.84
C GLU A 311 20.27 -21.33 -6.39
N GLN A 312 20.79 -20.38 -5.59
CA GLN A 312 21.18 -20.55 -4.19
C GLN A 312 20.31 -19.79 -3.17
N TYR A 313 19.07 -19.41 -3.50
CA TYR A 313 18.17 -18.69 -2.57
C TYR A 313 17.83 -19.43 -1.26
N LEU A 314 17.97 -20.77 -1.26
CA LEU A 314 17.69 -21.62 -0.09
C LEU A 314 18.95 -21.82 0.78
N PRO A 315 18.90 -21.54 2.09
CA PRO A 315 19.92 -21.99 3.03
C PRO A 315 20.16 -23.51 2.93
N ARG A 316 21.40 -23.97 3.15
CA ARG A 316 21.77 -25.39 2.94
C ARG A 316 20.87 -26.39 3.67
N ASP A 317 20.50 -26.11 4.92
CA ASP A 317 19.59 -26.96 5.70
C ASP A 317 18.19 -27.03 5.09
N LEU A 318 17.62 -25.87 4.76
CA LEU A 318 16.30 -25.77 4.14
C LEU A 318 16.29 -26.46 2.76
N ARG A 319 17.33 -26.26 1.94
CA ARG A 319 17.50 -26.97 0.66
C ARG A 319 17.50 -28.49 0.87
N SER A 320 18.25 -29.02 1.84
CA SER A 320 18.25 -30.46 2.12
C SER A 320 16.87 -30.99 2.52
N ARG A 321 16.10 -30.24 3.31
CA ARG A 321 14.74 -30.63 3.72
C ARG A 321 13.76 -30.58 2.55
N ILE A 322 13.88 -29.57 1.68
CA ILE A 322 13.05 -29.44 0.46
C ILE A 322 13.35 -30.59 -0.51
N GLU A 323 14.61 -30.92 -0.78
CA GLU A 323 14.95 -32.05 -1.65
C GLU A 323 14.36 -33.38 -1.14
N GLN A 324 14.31 -33.57 0.19
CA GLN A 324 13.62 -34.71 0.77
C GLN A 324 12.10 -34.64 0.57
N LEU A 325 11.49 -33.45 0.72
CA LEU A 325 10.06 -33.24 0.44
C LEU A 325 9.70 -33.59 -1.02
N LYS A 326 10.54 -33.20 -2.00
CA LYS A 326 10.36 -33.54 -3.42
C LYS A 326 10.27 -35.05 -3.65
N LEU A 327 11.12 -35.82 -2.96
CA LEU A 327 11.10 -37.28 -3.04
C LEU A 327 9.87 -37.88 -2.33
N ASP A 328 9.49 -37.32 -1.19
CA ASP A 328 8.43 -37.87 -0.33
C ASP A 328 7.03 -37.63 -0.91
N VAL A 329 6.76 -36.46 -1.49
CA VAL A 329 5.44 -36.13 -2.07
C VAL A 329 5.09 -37.04 -3.25
N ASN A 330 6.10 -37.40 -4.06
CA ASN A 330 5.96 -38.34 -5.17
C ASN A 330 5.69 -39.79 -4.73
N ARG A 331 6.03 -40.15 -3.49
CA ARG A 331 5.83 -41.51 -2.95
C ARG A 331 4.54 -41.65 -2.18
N VAL A 332 4.20 -40.64 -1.38
CA VAL A 332 3.06 -40.67 -0.47
C VAL A 332 2.35 -39.31 -0.56
N PRO A 333 1.08 -39.27 -1.01
CA PRO A 333 0.28 -38.05 -1.00
C PRO A 333 0.13 -37.48 0.42
N THR A 334 -0.22 -36.19 0.49
CA THR A 334 -0.49 -35.56 1.78
C THR A 334 -1.67 -36.23 2.46
N ASN A 335 -1.51 -36.52 3.76
CA ASN A 335 -2.50 -37.15 4.61
C ASN A 335 -2.37 -36.63 6.05
N SER A 336 -3.25 -37.07 6.93
CA SER A 336 -3.33 -36.57 8.31
C SER A 336 -2.05 -36.75 9.13
N THR A 337 -1.17 -37.68 8.77
CA THR A 337 0.08 -37.94 9.51
C THR A 337 1.25 -37.06 9.09
N ASN A 338 1.22 -36.49 7.87
CA ASN A 338 2.33 -35.72 7.32
C ASN A 338 1.97 -34.26 6.96
N ALA A 339 0.68 -33.90 6.94
CA ALA A 339 0.21 -32.60 6.49
C ALA A 339 0.82 -31.41 7.25
N ASP A 340 0.92 -31.48 8.59
CA ASP A 340 1.49 -30.39 9.39
C ASP A 340 2.95 -30.11 9.06
N ALA A 341 3.76 -31.18 8.97
CA ALA A 341 5.18 -31.06 8.67
C ALA A 341 5.41 -30.51 7.26
N ARG A 342 4.61 -30.99 6.29
CA ARG A 342 4.66 -30.49 4.91
C ARG A 342 4.25 -29.03 4.82
N ALA A 343 3.15 -28.64 5.46
CA ALA A 343 2.69 -27.25 5.43
C ALA A 343 3.71 -26.29 6.03
N ARG A 344 4.34 -26.64 7.16
CA ARG A 344 5.41 -25.83 7.78
C ARG A 344 6.64 -25.70 6.89
N LEU A 345 7.10 -26.80 6.28
CA LEU A 345 8.24 -26.74 5.38
C LEU A 345 7.92 -25.98 4.09
N THR A 346 6.70 -26.12 3.56
CA THR A 346 6.23 -25.38 2.38
C THR A 346 6.14 -23.88 2.68
N TRP A 347 5.72 -23.50 3.90
CA TRP A 347 5.75 -22.12 4.36
C TRP A 347 7.17 -21.54 4.39
N GLU A 348 8.15 -22.26 4.93
CA GLU A 348 9.56 -21.84 4.91
C GLU A 348 10.07 -21.67 3.47
N TRP A 349 9.66 -22.56 2.56
CA TRP A 349 10.01 -22.49 1.15
C TRP A 349 9.39 -21.27 0.45
N ILE A 350 8.09 -21.06 0.62
CA ILE A 350 7.35 -19.90 0.06
C ILE A 350 8.04 -18.60 0.48
N ASN A 351 8.32 -18.41 1.76
CA ASN A 351 8.94 -17.17 2.24
C ASN A 351 10.37 -16.99 1.73
N ALA A 352 11.17 -18.06 1.68
CA ALA A 352 12.51 -17.99 1.10
C ALA A 352 12.46 -17.61 -0.39
N TYR A 353 11.50 -18.13 -1.14
CA TYR A 353 11.29 -17.81 -2.56
C TYR A 353 10.84 -16.34 -2.73
N ALA A 354 9.88 -15.89 -1.92
CA ALA A 354 9.34 -14.52 -1.94
C ALA A 354 10.41 -13.45 -1.63
N VAL A 355 11.20 -13.67 -0.58
CA VAL A 355 12.28 -12.75 -0.14
C VAL A 355 13.35 -12.58 -1.22
N ASN A 356 13.53 -13.59 -2.09
CA ASN A 356 14.47 -13.56 -3.21
C ASN A 356 13.83 -13.11 -4.53
N GLY A 357 12.64 -12.51 -4.49
CA GLY A 357 11.97 -11.91 -5.64
C GLY A 357 11.16 -12.87 -6.50
N GLY A 358 10.93 -14.09 -6.02
CA GLY A 358 10.03 -15.04 -6.66
C GLY A 358 8.56 -14.62 -6.49
N TYR A 359 7.77 -14.73 -7.56
CA TYR A 359 6.33 -14.46 -7.51
C TYR A 359 5.60 -15.58 -6.75
N ILE A 360 4.81 -15.21 -5.74
CA ILE A 360 4.01 -16.15 -4.96
C ILE A 360 2.60 -16.22 -5.51
N PRO A 361 2.11 -17.42 -5.92
CA PRO A 361 0.72 -17.59 -6.28
C PRO A 361 -0.17 -17.24 -5.07
N VAL A 362 -1.15 -16.39 -5.30
CA VAL A 362 -1.91 -15.72 -4.22
C VAL A 362 -2.51 -16.65 -3.16
N ASN A 363 -2.94 -17.87 -3.52
CA ASN A 363 -3.56 -18.78 -2.56
C ASN A 363 -2.54 -19.66 -1.79
N SER A 364 -1.25 -19.59 -2.11
CA SER A 364 -0.25 -20.51 -1.54
C SER A 364 -0.12 -20.37 -0.03
N THR A 365 -0.05 -19.13 0.46
CA THR A 365 0.02 -18.80 1.89
C THR A 365 -1.27 -19.17 2.64
N GLN A 366 -2.44 -18.94 2.03
CA GLN A 366 -3.74 -19.28 2.62
C GLN A 366 -3.92 -20.80 2.75
N ILE A 367 -3.43 -21.59 1.79
CA ILE A 367 -3.50 -23.06 1.87
C ILE A 367 -2.79 -23.56 3.12
N ILE A 368 -1.64 -22.96 3.49
CA ILE A 368 -0.95 -23.31 4.73
C ILE A 368 -1.84 -23.08 5.95
N ALA A 369 -2.55 -21.95 6.01
CA ALA A 369 -3.49 -21.66 7.10
C ALA A 369 -4.61 -22.71 7.19
N ARG A 370 -5.19 -23.11 6.04
CA ARG A 370 -6.23 -24.15 5.99
C ARG A 370 -5.70 -25.49 6.49
N ILE A 371 -4.49 -25.85 6.09
CA ILE A 371 -3.87 -27.11 6.53
C ILE A 371 -3.57 -27.06 8.02
N LEU A 372 -3.03 -25.99 8.57
CA LEU A 372 -2.63 -25.92 9.99
C LEU A 372 -3.77 -25.55 10.95
N SER A 373 -4.96 -25.26 10.40
CA SER A 373 -6.16 -25.00 11.20
C SER A 373 -6.61 -26.20 12.03
N GLU A 374 -7.41 -25.93 13.06
CA GLU A 374 -8.07 -26.94 13.90
C GLU A 374 -9.42 -27.41 13.30
N ASP A 375 -9.73 -27.07 12.04
CA ASP A 375 -10.97 -27.45 11.37
C ASP A 375 -10.97 -28.95 10.99
N ASP A 376 -12.02 -29.68 11.36
CA ASP A 376 -12.23 -31.09 10.98
C ASP A 376 -12.19 -31.31 9.46
N LYS A 377 -12.48 -30.28 8.66
CA LYS A 377 -12.50 -30.31 7.19
C LYS A 377 -11.13 -30.00 6.56
N ARG A 378 -10.06 -29.81 7.34
CA ARG A 378 -8.71 -29.55 6.81
C ARG A 378 -8.22 -30.59 5.80
N GLN A 379 -8.71 -31.84 5.88
CA GLN A 379 -8.38 -32.92 4.96
C GLN A 379 -8.79 -32.62 3.51
N ASN A 380 -9.81 -31.79 3.30
CA ASN A 380 -10.26 -31.36 1.97
C ASN A 380 -9.20 -30.53 1.22
N TRP A 381 -8.19 -30.03 1.94
CA TRP A 381 -7.13 -29.18 1.39
C TRP A 381 -5.83 -29.94 1.13
N PHE A 382 -5.73 -31.23 1.46
CA PHE A 382 -4.48 -31.99 1.29
C PHE A 382 -4.02 -32.05 -0.17
N SER A 383 -4.95 -32.24 -1.11
CA SER A 383 -4.64 -32.20 -2.54
C SER A 383 -4.23 -30.80 -3.01
N ALA A 384 -4.76 -29.74 -2.40
CA ALA A 384 -4.33 -28.37 -2.70
C ALA A 384 -2.90 -28.12 -2.21
N LEU A 385 -2.52 -28.65 -1.04
CA LEU A 385 -1.13 -28.59 -0.56
C LEU A 385 -0.18 -29.34 -1.51
N ASP A 386 -0.55 -30.56 -1.93
CA ASP A 386 0.25 -31.31 -2.90
C ASP A 386 0.39 -30.56 -4.23
N ALA A 387 -0.67 -29.88 -4.70
CA ALA A 387 -0.64 -29.05 -5.90
C ALA A 387 0.29 -27.83 -5.73
N THR A 388 0.23 -27.13 -4.59
CA THR A 388 1.15 -26.03 -4.28
C THR A 388 2.60 -26.51 -4.23
N ILE A 389 2.87 -27.66 -3.60
CA ILE A 389 4.23 -28.25 -3.57
C ILE A 389 4.68 -28.56 -5.00
N ALA A 390 3.82 -29.16 -5.84
CA ALA A 390 4.15 -29.48 -7.22
C ALA A 390 4.42 -28.22 -8.07
N GLU A 391 3.68 -27.13 -7.86
CA GLU A 391 3.92 -25.84 -8.50
C GLU A 391 5.29 -25.27 -8.11
N PHE A 392 5.65 -25.28 -6.83
CA PHE A 392 6.96 -24.81 -6.37
C PHE A 392 8.11 -25.71 -6.84
N ILE A 393 7.91 -27.03 -6.92
CA ILE A 393 8.88 -27.95 -7.55
C ILE A 393 9.12 -27.54 -9.00
N PHE A 394 8.04 -27.32 -9.75
CA PHE A 394 8.12 -26.95 -11.16
C PHE A 394 8.87 -25.63 -11.35
N LEU A 395 8.54 -24.60 -10.55
CA LEU A 395 9.19 -23.29 -10.61
C LEU A 395 10.68 -23.35 -10.22
N ASP A 396 11.01 -24.11 -9.18
CA ASP A 396 12.39 -24.26 -8.69
C ASP A 396 13.28 -25.04 -9.68
N GLU A 397 12.72 -26.06 -10.35
CA GLU A 397 13.46 -26.87 -11.33
C GLU A 397 13.48 -26.25 -12.73
N ASN A 398 12.52 -25.36 -13.04
CA ASN A 398 12.35 -24.76 -14.37
C ASN A 398 12.11 -23.24 -14.30
N PRO A 399 13.09 -22.44 -13.84
CA PRO A 399 12.91 -21.01 -13.57
C PRO A 399 12.50 -20.17 -14.79
N ASN A 400 12.76 -20.66 -16.01
CA ASN A 400 12.42 -19.98 -17.26
C ASN A 400 11.17 -20.54 -17.96
N ALA A 401 10.44 -21.47 -17.35
CA ALA A 401 9.33 -22.15 -18.00
C ALA A 401 8.15 -21.23 -18.35
N LEU A 402 7.80 -20.29 -17.46
CA LEU A 402 6.60 -19.48 -17.60
C LEU A 402 6.74 -18.34 -18.61
N GLY A 403 7.92 -17.76 -18.86
CA GLY A 403 8.08 -16.61 -19.77
C GLY A 403 7.46 -15.28 -19.25
N PRO A 404 7.78 -14.13 -19.86
CA PRO A 404 7.31 -12.83 -19.39
C PRO A 404 5.90 -12.47 -19.89
N LEU A 405 5.18 -11.69 -19.08
CA LEU A 405 3.90 -11.08 -19.41
C LEU A 405 4.01 -9.55 -19.32
N GLU A 406 3.55 -8.85 -20.36
CA GLU A 406 3.48 -7.39 -20.42
C GLU A 406 2.05 -6.93 -20.68
N ALA A 407 1.70 -5.71 -20.25
CA ALA A 407 0.41 -5.09 -20.51
C ALA A 407 0.60 -3.68 -21.09
N THR A 408 -0.40 -3.20 -21.83
CA THR A 408 -0.51 -1.77 -22.17
C THR A 408 -0.73 -1.00 -20.87
N PRO A 409 0.21 -0.15 -20.42
CA PRO A 409 0.22 0.30 -19.02
C PRO A 409 -0.83 1.36 -18.69
N GLY A 410 -1.43 2.03 -19.69
CA GLY A 410 -2.32 3.19 -19.47
C GLY A 410 -1.55 4.52 -19.38
N PRO A 411 -2.11 5.55 -18.69
CA PRO A 411 -3.31 5.49 -17.85
C PRO A 411 -4.59 5.44 -18.67
N PHE A 412 -5.52 4.57 -18.25
CA PHE A 412 -6.90 4.56 -18.72
C PHE A 412 -7.77 5.46 -17.83
N THR A 413 -8.95 5.84 -18.28
CA THR A 413 -9.86 6.72 -17.52
C THR A 413 -10.94 5.91 -16.81
N ALA A 414 -11.16 6.17 -15.53
CA ALA A 414 -12.18 5.50 -14.73
C ALA A 414 -13.58 5.64 -15.35
N GLY A 415 -14.27 4.52 -15.52
CA GLY A 415 -15.62 4.44 -16.10
C GLY A 415 -15.74 4.67 -17.61
N GLU A 416 -14.65 4.90 -18.34
CA GLU A 416 -14.66 5.04 -19.81
C GLU A 416 -14.55 3.68 -20.53
N MET A 417 -14.87 3.66 -21.83
CA MET A 417 -14.71 2.47 -22.66
C MET A 417 -13.34 2.52 -23.35
N ASP A 418 -12.53 1.49 -23.15
CA ASP A 418 -11.14 1.43 -23.61
C ASP A 418 -10.73 0.04 -24.15
N THR A 419 -9.53 -0.05 -24.71
CA THR A 419 -8.94 -1.30 -25.19
C THR A 419 -7.59 -1.53 -24.54
N ILE A 420 -7.40 -2.68 -23.88
CA ILE A 420 -6.14 -3.07 -23.23
C ILE A 420 -5.55 -4.24 -23.99
N THR A 421 -4.23 -4.30 -24.12
CA THR A 421 -3.53 -5.45 -24.68
C THR A 421 -2.55 -6.03 -23.67
N GLN A 422 -2.57 -7.36 -23.48
CA GLN A 422 -1.52 -8.10 -22.80
C GLN A 422 -0.75 -8.97 -23.81
N THR A 423 0.57 -8.93 -23.71
CA THR A 423 1.50 -9.66 -24.57
C THR A 423 2.29 -10.64 -23.72
N TYR A 424 2.10 -11.92 -24.00
CA TYR A 424 2.81 -13.01 -23.36
C TYR A 424 3.86 -13.57 -24.32
N THR A 425 5.10 -13.72 -23.84
CA THR A 425 6.16 -14.42 -24.59
C THR A 425 6.36 -15.79 -23.98
N VAL A 426 6.23 -16.83 -24.79
CA VAL A 426 6.32 -18.22 -24.35
C VAL A 426 7.72 -18.49 -23.79
N GLY A 427 7.77 -19.05 -22.57
CA GLY A 427 9.02 -19.43 -21.90
C GLY A 427 9.61 -20.72 -22.45
N ALA A 428 10.54 -21.31 -21.69
CA ALA A 428 11.26 -22.52 -22.09
C ALA A 428 10.37 -23.77 -22.20
N GLN A 429 9.15 -23.74 -21.64
CA GLN A 429 8.20 -24.84 -21.70
C GLN A 429 7.13 -24.59 -22.76
N ASP A 430 7.09 -25.46 -23.77
CA ASP A 430 6.11 -25.41 -24.85
C ASP A 430 4.67 -25.57 -24.36
N ILE A 431 3.73 -24.83 -24.98
CA ILE A 431 2.28 -25.00 -24.79
C ILE A 431 1.73 -25.81 -25.96
N GLN A 432 1.30 -27.02 -25.65
CA GLN A 432 0.79 -27.99 -26.61
C GLN A 432 -0.71 -27.84 -26.84
N THR A 433 -1.24 -28.57 -27.81
CA THR A 433 -2.69 -28.69 -28.02
C THR A 433 -3.39 -29.14 -26.72
N GLY A 434 -4.49 -28.49 -26.37
CA GLY A 434 -5.20 -28.65 -25.09
C GLY A 434 -4.74 -27.67 -24.00
N GLY A 435 -3.46 -27.27 -24.00
CA GLY A 435 -2.96 -26.18 -23.16
C GLY A 435 -3.53 -24.82 -23.57
N GLY A 436 -3.28 -23.76 -22.80
CA GLY A 436 -3.81 -22.44 -23.12
C GLY A 436 -3.82 -21.44 -21.96
N PHE A 437 -4.67 -20.43 -22.10
CA PHE A 437 -4.72 -19.25 -21.25
C PHE A 437 -6.10 -19.10 -20.62
N LEU A 438 -6.15 -19.13 -19.29
CA LEU A 438 -7.33 -18.80 -18.51
C LEU A 438 -7.28 -17.33 -18.12
N ILE A 439 -8.21 -16.55 -18.64
CA ILE A 439 -8.26 -15.08 -18.52
C ILE A 439 -9.12 -14.70 -17.33
N ALA A 440 -8.48 -14.50 -16.19
CA ALA A 440 -9.11 -14.35 -14.90
C ALA A 440 -9.32 -12.87 -14.53
N ARG A 441 -10.29 -12.59 -13.64
CA ARG A 441 -10.65 -11.22 -13.26
C ARG A 441 -10.64 -11.10 -11.75
N HIS A 442 -9.89 -10.12 -11.24
CA HIS A 442 -9.95 -9.78 -9.82
C HIS A 442 -11.38 -9.38 -9.42
N PHE A 443 -11.92 -10.00 -8.37
CA PHE A 443 -13.35 -9.91 -8.04
C PHE A 443 -13.83 -8.48 -7.76
N MET A 444 -12.93 -7.62 -7.26
CA MET A 444 -13.20 -6.21 -6.94
C MET A 444 -12.99 -5.23 -8.09
N ALA A 445 -12.34 -5.64 -9.17
CA ALA A 445 -11.91 -4.71 -10.22
C ALA A 445 -13.08 -4.11 -11.03
N ASN A 446 -14.33 -4.54 -10.80
CA ASN A 446 -15.57 -4.02 -11.40
C ASN A 446 -15.57 -3.67 -12.91
N PHE A 447 -14.69 -4.30 -13.70
CA PHE A 447 -14.73 -4.25 -15.17
C PHE A 447 -16.08 -4.71 -15.72
N GLY A 448 -16.39 -4.29 -16.95
CA GLY A 448 -17.50 -4.84 -17.75
C GLY A 448 -17.46 -6.38 -17.86
N THR A 449 -18.60 -6.99 -18.19
CA THR A 449 -18.72 -8.45 -18.31
C THR A 449 -17.96 -8.96 -19.54
N TRP A 450 -16.87 -9.70 -19.32
CA TRP A 450 -16.02 -10.24 -20.38
C TRP A 450 -16.73 -11.29 -21.22
N GLN A 451 -16.55 -11.23 -22.54
CA GLN A 451 -17.08 -12.21 -23.49
C GLN A 451 -16.17 -12.34 -24.71
N ALA A 452 -16.22 -13.47 -25.41
CA ALA A 452 -15.41 -13.73 -26.61
C ALA A 452 -16.24 -14.33 -27.78
N ASN A 453 -17.56 -14.16 -27.74
CA ASN A 453 -18.50 -14.79 -28.68
C ASN A 453 -19.05 -13.82 -29.74
N ASP A 454 -19.18 -12.53 -29.41
CA ASP A 454 -19.74 -11.51 -30.30
C ASP A 454 -18.76 -10.33 -30.45
N PRO A 455 -18.03 -10.23 -31.58
CA PRO A 455 -17.04 -9.17 -31.79
C PRO A 455 -17.65 -7.78 -31.98
N ALA A 456 -18.97 -7.66 -32.19
CA ALA A 456 -19.67 -6.38 -32.27
C ALA A 456 -20.21 -5.90 -30.92
N ALA A 457 -20.36 -6.80 -29.94
CA ALA A 457 -20.81 -6.45 -28.59
C ALA A 457 -19.68 -5.86 -27.74
N ASP A 458 -20.04 -5.08 -26.72
CA ASP A 458 -19.09 -4.54 -25.75
C ASP A 458 -18.33 -5.66 -25.01
N HIS A 459 -17.17 -5.30 -24.46
CA HIS A 459 -16.35 -6.17 -23.61
C HIS A 459 -15.85 -7.45 -24.31
N TYR A 460 -15.76 -7.39 -25.64
CA TYR A 460 -15.21 -8.47 -26.45
C TYR A 460 -13.71 -8.66 -26.15
N ILE A 461 -13.31 -9.91 -25.90
CA ILE A 461 -11.92 -10.30 -25.69
C ILE A 461 -11.50 -11.23 -26.82
N SER A 462 -10.39 -10.90 -27.46
CA SER A 462 -9.79 -11.70 -28.52
C SER A 462 -8.40 -12.17 -28.13
N ILE A 463 -7.93 -13.26 -28.78
CA ILE A 463 -6.57 -13.78 -28.63
C ILE A 463 -5.95 -14.03 -30.01
N SER A 464 -4.66 -13.77 -30.13
CA SER A 464 -3.89 -14.04 -31.35
C SER A 464 -2.47 -14.52 -31.01
N SER A 465 -1.77 -15.10 -31.99
CA SER A 465 -0.39 -15.55 -31.83
C SER A 465 0.46 -15.13 -33.03
N SER A 466 1.75 -14.86 -32.81
CA SER A 466 2.75 -14.69 -33.86
C SER A 466 2.95 -15.95 -34.70
N ASN A 467 2.66 -17.14 -34.13
CA ASN A 467 2.75 -18.41 -34.83
C ASN A 467 1.46 -18.69 -35.61
N SER A 468 1.50 -18.43 -36.91
CA SER A 468 0.34 -18.57 -37.81
C SER A 468 -0.24 -19.99 -37.92
N ARG A 469 0.41 -21.02 -37.38
CA ARG A 469 -0.11 -22.40 -37.30
C ARG A 469 -0.95 -22.63 -36.05
N VAL A 470 -0.85 -21.76 -35.05
CA VAL A 470 -1.61 -21.85 -33.81
C VAL A 470 -3.04 -21.36 -34.06
N ARG A 471 -4.01 -22.13 -33.60
CA ARG A 471 -5.42 -21.73 -33.55
C ARG A 471 -5.94 -21.93 -32.15
N PHE A 472 -6.68 -20.95 -31.65
CA PHE A 472 -7.33 -21.02 -30.35
C PHE A 472 -8.80 -21.42 -30.49
N VAL A 473 -9.30 -22.14 -29.52
CA VAL A 473 -10.73 -22.33 -29.27
C VAL A 473 -11.06 -21.70 -27.93
N THR A 474 -12.20 -21.01 -27.86
CA THR A 474 -12.68 -20.38 -26.64
C THR A 474 -13.71 -21.25 -25.95
N THR A 475 -13.53 -21.50 -24.66
CA THR A 475 -14.51 -22.11 -23.77
C THR A 475 -14.54 -21.33 -22.44
N THR A 476 -15.14 -21.91 -21.40
CA THR A 476 -15.09 -21.35 -20.05
C THR A 476 -14.69 -22.42 -19.05
N ALA A 477 -13.86 -22.05 -18.06
CA ALA A 477 -13.57 -22.89 -16.92
C ALA A 477 -14.12 -22.27 -15.62
N PRO A 478 -14.55 -23.09 -14.65
CA PRO A 478 -14.94 -22.60 -13.33
C PRO A 478 -13.72 -22.10 -12.56
N MET A 479 -13.82 -20.91 -11.96
CA MET A 479 -12.79 -20.34 -11.10
C MET A 479 -13.37 -19.74 -9.82
N SER A 480 -12.79 -20.12 -8.68
CA SER A 480 -13.07 -19.55 -7.35
C SER A 480 -11.88 -18.71 -6.85
N GLY A 481 -12.00 -18.11 -5.67
CA GLY A 481 -10.94 -17.28 -5.09
C GLY A 481 -10.85 -15.89 -5.71
N MET A 482 -9.79 -15.18 -5.36
CA MET A 482 -9.58 -13.75 -5.65
C MET A 482 -9.72 -13.38 -7.14
N HIS A 483 -9.22 -14.23 -8.05
CA HIS A 483 -9.30 -14.02 -9.49
C HIS A 483 -10.56 -14.63 -10.15
N GLY A 484 -11.52 -15.07 -9.34
CA GLY A 484 -12.81 -15.60 -9.76
C GLY A 484 -13.99 -14.86 -9.14
N GLY A 485 -14.90 -15.60 -8.47
CA GLY A 485 -16.02 -15.01 -7.72
C GLY A 485 -15.76 -14.85 -6.23
N PHE A 486 -14.50 -14.83 -5.80
CA PHE A 486 -14.06 -14.85 -4.40
C PHE A 486 -14.56 -16.11 -3.67
N ARG A 487 -15.75 -16.04 -3.07
CA ARG A 487 -16.38 -17.17 -2.36
C ARG A 487 -17.19 -18.09 -3.26
N ASN A 488 -17.61 -17.60 -4.43
CA ASN A 488 -18.36 -18.39 -5.41
C ASN A 488 -17.49 -18.68 -6.63
N THR A 489 -17.75 -19.82 -7.27
CA THR A 489 -17.18 -20.12 -8.58
C THR A 489 -17.84 -19.25 -9.64
N ARG A 490 -17.05 -18.70 -10.56
CA ARG A 490 -17.52 -18.00 -11.76
C ARG A 490 -16.96 -18.67 -13.01
N ALA A 491 -17.71 -18.59 -14.10
CA ALA A 491 -17.21 -18.99 -15.41
C ALA A 491 -16.20 -17.95 -15.89
N THR A 492 -15.00 -18.41 -16.21
CA THR A 492 -13.85 -17.61 -16.63
C THR A 492 -13.44 -18.03 -18.05
N LEU A 493 -13.09 -17.08 -18.91
CA LEU A 493 -12.76 -17.36 -20.30
C LEU A 493 -11.48 -18.19 -20.40
N LEU A 494 -11.53 -19.28 -21.16
CA LEU A 494 -10.40 -20.16 -21.45
C LEU A 494 -10.13 -20.18 -22.95
N PHE A 495 -8.93 -19.78 -23.35
CA PHE A 495 -8.44 -19.91 -24.72
C PHE A 495 -7.46 -21.07 -24.83
N SER A 496 -7.91 -22.20 -25.35
CA SER A 496 -7.10 -23.40 -25.52
C SER A 496 -6.50 -23.47 -26.93
N VAL A 497 -5.26 -23.94 -27.04
CA VAL A 497 -4.62 -24.26 -28.31
C VAL A 497 -5.33 -25.46 -28.93
N ALA A 498 -6.07 -25.23 -30.01
CA ALA A 498 -6.81 -26.26 -30.74
C ALA A 498 -5.95 -26.97 -31.80
N SER A 499 -4.94 -26.28 -32.33
CA SER A 499 -3.96 -26.85 -33.26
C SER A 499 -2.64 -26.10 -33.21
N GLY A 500 -1.55 -26.82 -33.48
CA GLY A 500 -0.19 -26.27 -33.40
C GLY A 500 0.41 -26.38 -32.01
N THR A 501 1.61 -25.81 -31.86
CA THR A 501 2.35 -25.70 -30.61
C THR A 501 2.88 -24.27 -30.54
N LEU A 502 2.76 -23.66 -29.37
CA LEU A 502 3.44 -22.42 -29.03
C LEU A 502 4.78 -22.81 -28.39
N SER A 503 5.88 -22.37 -28.99
CA SER A 503 7.23 -22.70 -28.51
C SER A 503 7.95 -21.46 -27.99
N GLU A 504 9.04 -21.66 -27.26
CA GLU A 504 9.86 -20.58 -26.67
C GLU A 504 10.06 -19.40 -27.64
N GLY A 505 9.72 -18.20 -27.19
CA GLY A 505 9.80 -16.96 -27.97
C GLY A 505 8.60 -16.66 -28.88
N ASP A 506 7.65 -17.59 -29.06
CA ASP A 506 6.36 -17.25 -29.67
C ASP A 506 5.62 -16.22 -28.81
N ILE A 507 4.87 -15.33 -29.46
CA ILE A 507 4.15 -14.24 -28.82
C ILE A 507 2.66 -14.54 -28.90
N VAL A 508 1.97 -14.38 -27.77
CA VAL A 508 0.51 -14.43 -27.67
C VAL A 508 0.01 -13.07 -27.23
N THR A 509 -0.96 -12.53 -27.95
CA THR A 509 -1.55 -11.22 -27.67
C THR A 509 -3.02 -11.39 -27.32
N ILE A 510 -3.39 -10.99 -26.12
CA ILE A 510 -4.77 -10.96 -25.61
C ILE A 510 -5.23 -9.51 -25.62
N THR A 511 -6.34 -9.23 -26.30
CA THR A 511 -6.90 -7.89 -26.42
C THR A 511 -8.24 -7.83 -25.72
N TYR A 512 -8.33 -7.00 -24.68
CA TYR A 512 -9.51 -6.76 -23.89
C TYR A 512 -10.26 -5.55 -24.46
N GLY A 513 -11.56 -5.69 -24.72
CA GLY A 513 -12.33 -4.64 -25.38
C GLY A 513 -11.89 -4.45 -26.83
N ASP A 514 -11.66 -5.54 -27.56
CA ASP A 514 -11.28 -5.49 -28.96
C ASP A 514 -12.40 -4.86 -29.81
N ARG A 515 -12.05 -3.77 -30.51
CA ARG A 515 -12.97 -2.97 -31.34
C ARG A 515 -13.00 -3.41 -32.79
N SER A 516 -12.19 -4.41 -33.18
CA SER A 516 -12.05 -4.85 -34.57
C SER A 516 -13.37 -5.29 -35.22
N GLY A 517 -14.33 -5.79 -34.43
CA GLY A 517 -15.67 -6.18 -34.89
C GLY A 517 -16.77 -5.13 -34.70
N GLY A 518 -16.45 -3.92 -34.23
CA GLY A 518 -17.42 -2.84 -34.00
C GLY A 518 -17.82 -2.62 -32.53
N SER A 519 -17.25 -3.38 -31.59
CA SER A 519 -17.39 -3.15 -30.14
C SER A 519 -17.01 -1.71 -29.74
N ARG A 520 -17.65 -1.17 -28.69
CA ARG A 520 -17.22 0.12 -28.11
C ARG A 520 -15.98 -0.01 -27.22
N GLY A 521 -15.59 -1.23 -26.84
CA GLY A 521 -14.45 -1.53 -25.96
C GLY A 521 -14.84 -2.19 -24.63
N LEU A 522 -13.93 -2.16 -23.67
CA LEU A 522 -14.11 -2.64 -22.30
C LEU A 522 -14.40 -1.45 -21.37
N SER A 523 -15.45 -1.57 -20.54
CA SER A 523 -15.71 -0.57 -19.50
C SER A 523 -14.64 -0.66 -18.44
N MET A 524 -13.93 0.45 -18.23
CA MET A 524 -12.93 0.59 -17.18
C MET A 524 -13.59 0.60 -15.80
N PRO A 525 -12.86 0.15 -14.77
CA PRO A 525 -13.25 0.25 -13.38
C PRO A 525 -13.65 1.68 -13.00
N SER A 526 -14.60 1.83 -12.07
CA SER A 526 -15.08 3.16 -11.64
C SER A 526 -14.11 3.88 -10.71
N PHE A 527 -13.04 3.23 -10.27
CA PHE A 527 -12.06 3.78 -9.35
C PHE A 527 -10.67 3.80 -9.98
N ALA A 528 -9.90 4.83 -9.64
CA ALA A 528 -8.50 4.95 -10.04
C ALA A 528 -7.67 3.86 -9.36
N SER A 529 -6.60 3.40 -10.00
CA SER A 529 -5.57 2.55 -9.40
C SER A 529 -4.23 2.70 -10.11
N ASP A 530 -3.14 2.61 -9.35
CA ASP A 530 -1.78 2.54 -9.90
C ASP A 530 -1.37 1.12 -10.29
N ALA A 531 -2.08 0.12 -9.77
CA ALA A 531 -1.84 -1.29 -10.05
C ALA A 531 -3.18 -2.06 -10.12
N MET A 532 -3.95 -1.84 -11.19
CA MET A 532 -5.15 -2.62 -11.46
C MET A 532 -4.78 -4.00 -12.04
N PRO A 533 -5.12 -5.12 -11.38
CA PRO A 533 -4.67 -6.44 -11.79
C PRO A 533 -5.42 -7.00 -13.01
N LEU A 534 -4.67 -7.64 -13.90
CA LEU A 534 -5.17 -8.44 -15.03
C LEU A 534 -4.51 -9.84 -15.00
N PRO A 535 -5.02 -10.76 -14.15
CA PRO A 535 -4.38 -12.06 -13.92
C PRO A 535 -4.62 -13.04 -15.08
N ILE A 536 -3.55 -13.75 -15.47
CA ILE A 536 -3.59 -14.84 -16.47
C ILE A 536 -3.03 -16.10 -15.82
N TYR A 537 -3.71 -17.22 -16.06
CA TYR A 537 -3.20 -18.55 -15.72
C TYR A 537 -2.91 -19.35 -16.97
N LEU A 538 -1.80 -20.07 -16.95
CA LEU A 538 -1.26 -20.84 -18.07
C LEU A 538 -1.38 -22.34 -17.80
N ALA A 539 -1.82 -23.11 -18.79
CA ALA A 539 -1.71 -24.56 -18.80
C ALA A 539 -0.89 -25.02 -20.01
N PHE A 540 0.11 -25.89 -19.82
CA PHE A 540 0.98 -26.35 -20.90
C PHE A 540 0.38 -27.46 -21.77
N SER A 541 -0.62 -28.17 -21.26
CA SER A 541 -1.37 -29.23 -21.96
C SER A 541 -2.73 -29.44 -21.29
N ASP A 542 -3.59 -30.29 -21.86
CA ASP A 542 -4.97 -30.52 -21.38
C ASP A 542 -5.03 -31.07 -19.94
N ASP A 543 -4.05 -31.90 -19.56
CA ASP A 543 -3.97 -32.54 -18.23
C ASP A 543 -3.02 -31.81 -17.27
N ALA A 544 -2.42 -30.68 -17.69
CA ALA A 544 -1.49 -29.92 -16.86
C ALA A 544 -2.23 -29.03 -15.84
N PRO A 545 -1.65 -28.79 -14.64
CA PRO A 545 -2.18 -27.79 -13.73
C PRO A 545 -2.05 -26.39 -14.34
N TYR A 546 -2.84 -25.46 -13.79
CA TYR A 546 -2.75 -24.05 -14.12
C TYR A 546 -1.66 -23.37 -13.27
N TYR A 547 -0.76 -22.67 -13.92
CA TYR A 547 0.29 -21.86 -13.31
C TYR A 547 -0.08 -20.38 -13.39
N SER A 548 0.00 -19.64 -12.30
CA SER A 548 -0.22 -18.19 -12.32
C SER A 548 0.98 -17.46 -12.92
N LEU A 549 0.75 -16.61 -13.91
CA LEU A 549 1.77 -15.69 -14.38
C LEU A 549 1.88 -14.49 -13.42
N PRO A 550 3.08 -13.91 -13.23
CA PRO A 550 3.23 -12.63 -12.55
C PRO A 550 2.28 -11.59 -13.17
N ILE A 551 1.52 -10.91 -12.33
CA ILE A 551 0.50 -9.95 -12.79
C ILE A 551 1.20 -8.76 -13.45
N ALA A 552 0.82 -8.44 -14.68
CA ALA A 552 1.17 -7.20 -15.36
C ALA A 552 0.01 -6.21 -15.18
N PRO A 553 0.04 -5.32 -14.17
CA PRO A 553 -1.08 -4.43 -13.88
C PRO A 553 -1.15 -3.26 -14.86
N ILE A 554 -2.29 -2.57 -14.87
CA ILE A 554 -2.51 -1.32 -15.60
C ILE A 554 -2.80 -0.16 -14.65
N GLN A 555 -2.58 1.06 -15.12
CA GLN A 555 -2.95 2.28 -14.41
C GLN A 555 -4.30 2.81 -14.89
N ILE A 556 -5.15 3.21 -13.94
CA ILE A 556 -6.41 3.91 -14.18
C ILE A 556 -6.40 5.20 -13.37
N ASN A 557 -6.69 6.33 -14.03
CA ASN A 557 -6.82 7.64 -13.39
C ASN A 557 -8.30 8.05 -13.31
N GLY A 558 -8.59 9.06 -12.48
CA GLY A 558 -9.92 9.67 -12.43
C GLY A 558 -10.27 10.42 -13.71
N SER A 559 -11.56 10.73 -13.85
CA SER A 559 -12.13 11.45 -14.99
C SER A 559 -12.21 12.97 -14.73
N SER A 560 -12.95 13.70 -15.56
CA SER A 560 -13.15 15.14 -15.41
C SER A 560 -13.77 15.49 -14.05
N ILE A 561 -13.44 16.69 -13.57
CA ILE A 561 -13.97 17.21 -12.32
C ILE A 561 -15.51 17.23 -12.28
N ASP A 562 -16.05 16.82 -11.13
CA ASP A 562 -17.49 16.84 -10.80
C ASP A 562 -17.74 17.43 -9.40
N GLY A 563 -16.71 17.46 -8.54
CA GLY A 563 -16.81 17.99 -7.18
C GLY A 563 -15.48 18.47 -6.63
N VAL A 564 -15.52 19.08 -5.45
CA VAL A 564 -14.34 19.41 -4.64
C VAL A 564 -14.59 19.04 -3.18
N ALA A 565 -13.56 18.59 -2.48
CA ALA A 565 -13.60 18.34 -1.04
C ALA A 565 -12.47 19.09 -0.35
N GLY A 566 -12.79 19.72 0.78
CA GLY A 566 -11.85 20.47 1.60
C GLY A 566 -11.44 19.75 2.88
N PHE A 567 -10.19 19.92 3.27
CA PHE A 567 -9.60 19.28 4.44
C PHE A 567 -8.78 20.29 5.25
N ALA A 568 -9.03 20.38 6.55
CA ALA A 568 -8.29 21.21 7.51
C ALA A 568 -8.26 20.54 8.89
N PRO A 569 -7.34 20.92 9.80
CA PRO A 569 -7.39 20.45 11.19
C PRO A 569 -8.71 20.85 11.86
N SER A 570 -9.30 19.94 12.64
CA SER A 570 -10.58 20.20 13.33
C SER A 570 -10.45 21.18 14.50
N ILE A 571 -9.28 21.25 15.13
CA ILE A 571 -8.99 22.14 16.26
C ILE A 571 -7.66 22.85 16.02
N VAL A 572 -7.68 24.18 16.07
CA VAL A 572 -6.50 25.05 15.95
C VAL A 572 -6.55 26.17 16.99
N ALA A 573 -5.41 26.75 17.33
CA ALA A 573 -5.35 27.94 18.18
C ALA A 573 -5.56 29.25 17.41
N PRO A 574 -6.02 30.32 18.09
CA PRO A 574 -6.02 31.68 17.56
C PRO A 574 -4.69 32.05 16.88
N GLY A 575 -4.75 32.31 15.57
CA GLY A 575 -3.60 32.71 14.76
C GLY A 575 -2.61 31.59 14.44
N GLU A 576 -2.90 30.34 14.81
CA GLU A 576 -2.11 29.19 14.41
C GLU A 576 -2.23 28.95 12.90
N PRO A 577 -1.11 28.88 12.16
CA PRO A 577 -1.14 28.54 10.75
C PRO A 577 -1.52 27.07 10.56
N PHE A 578 -2.34 26.80 9.55
CA PHE A 578 -2.69 25.46 9.12
C PHE A 578 -2.82 25.37 7.59
N THR A 579 -2.58 24.17 7.07
CA THR A 579 -2.80 23.84 5.67
C THR A 579 -4.26 23.52 5.41
N LEU A 580 -4.90 24.29 4.52
CA LEU A 580 -6.17 23.96 3.88
C LEU A 580 -5.89 23.21 2.57
N SER A 581 -6.36 21.97 2.46
CA SER A 581 -6.22 21.16 1.24
C SER A 581 -7.55 21.09 0.49
N LEU A 582 -7.54 21.50 -0.77
CA LEU A 582 -8.67 21.43 -1.69
C LEU A 582 -8.42 20.32 -2.71
N ARG A 583 -9.28 19.29 -2.73
CA ARG A 583 -9.15 18.14 -3.62
C ARG A 583 -10.29 18.14 -4.64
N ALA A 584 -9.95 18.41 -5.90
CA ALA A 584 -10.84 18.20 -7.03
C ALA A 584 -11.08 16.70 -7.23
N ARG A 585 -12.34 16.32 -7.33
CA ARG A 585 -12.77 14.92 -7.50
C ARG A 585 -13.66 14.75 -8.70
N ASP A 586 -13.60 13.57 -9.31
CA ASP A 586 -14.57 13.16 -10.32
C ASP A 586 -15.85 12.62 -9.67
N ARG A 587 -16.83 12.24 -10.50
CA ARG A 587 -18.12 11.70 -10.07
C ARG A 587 -18.03 10.40 -9.24
N PHE A 588 -16.86 9.75 -9.25
CA PHE A 588 -16.59 8.52 -8.51
C PHE A 588 -15.64 8.75 -7.34
N PHE A 589 -15.41 9.99 -6.91
CA PHE A 589 -14.52 10.36 -5.80
C PHE A 589 -13.02 10.10 -6.05
N ASN A 590 -12.65 9.78 -7.29
CA ASN A 590 -11.25 9.73 -7.68
C ASN A 590 -10.70 11.16 -7.77
N ARG A 591 -9.38 11.29 -7.68
CA ARG A 591 -8.70 12.53 -8.01
C ARG A 591 -9.04 12.92 -9.47
N ALA A 592 -9.62 14.10 -9.65
CA ALA A 592 -10.00 14.58 -10.98
C ALA A 592 -8.78 14.80 -11.88
N THR A 593 -8.99 14.69 -13.19
CA THR A 593 -7.99 15.02 -14.22
C THR A 593 -8.51 16.10 -15.17
N GLY A 594 -7.61 16.69 -15.95
CA GLY A 594 -7.95 17.78 -16.89
C GLY A 594 -7.81 19.18 -16.28
N GLY A 595 -8.54 20.15 -16.84
CA GLY A 595 -8.50 21.54 -16.38
C GLY A 595 -9.22 21.71 -15.04
N ILE A 596 -8.47 22.03 -13.98
CA ILE A 596 -9.01 22.28 -12.65
C ILE A 596 -9.20 23.80 -12.48
N PRO A 597 -10.41 24.27 -12.14
CA PRO A 597 -10.66 25.70 -11.97
C PRO A 597 -10.05 26.24 -10.67
N ASP A 598 -9.85 27.55 -10.63
CA ASP A 598 -9.55 28.27 -9.40
C ASP A 598 -10.72 28.23 -8.41
N TRP A 599 -10.43 28.47 -7.14
CA TRP A 599 -11.38 28.35 -6.04
C TRP A 599 -11.67 29.68 -5.37
N GLN A 600 -12.95 29.88 -5.03
CA GLN A 600 -13.42 30.91 -4.12
C GLN A 600 -13.86 30.23 -2.83
N ILE A 601 -13.23 30.61 -1.72
CA ILE A 601 -13.57 30.07 -0.40
C ILE A 601 -14.32 31.13 0.40
N SER A 602 -15.46 30.73 0.94
CA SER A 602 -16.25 31.54 1.86
C SER A 602 -16.20 30.96 3.26
N ARG A 603 -16.10 31.84 4.26
CA ARG A 603 -16.09 31.52 5.69
C ARG A 603 -17.41 31.99 6.31
N ASN A 604 -18.18 31.06 6.87
CA ASN A 604 -19.51 31.31 7.44
C ASN A 604 -20.45 32.07 6.48
N GLY A 605 -20.36 31.75 5.18
CA GLY A 605 -21.16 32.38 4.12
C GLY A 605 -20.58 33.66 3.52
N GLU A 606 -19.54 34.25 4.11
CA GLU A 606 -18.89 35.45 3.59
C GLU A 606 -17.62 35.12 2.81
N ALA A 607 -17.36 35.81 1.70
CA ALA A 607 -16.15 35.60 0.90
C ALA A 607 -14.88 35.82 1.75
N TRP A 608 -13.92 34.90 1.66
CA TRP A 608 -12.72 34.93 2.50
C TRP A 608 -11.43 35.01 1.67
N ILE A 609 -11.15 34.00 0.86
CA ILE A 609 -9.92 33.93 0.04
C ILE A 609 -10.22 33.36 -1.36
N ASN A 610 -9.49 33.84 -2.35
CA ASN A 610 -9.44 33.25 -3.69
C ASN A 610 -8.13 32.49 -3.83
N VAL A 611 -8.19 31.30 -4.42
CA VAL A 611 -7.07 30.37 -4.50
C VAL A 611 -6.89 29.95 -5.95
N GLU A 612 -5.71 30.20 -6.49
CA GLU A 612 -5.31 29.68 -7.79
C GLU A 612 -5.06 28.17 -7.69
N SER A 613 -5.61 27.39 -8.63
CA SER A 613 -5.43 25.94 -8.59
C SER A 613 -4.02 25.54 -9.02
N THR A 614 -3.36 24.70 -8.21
CA THR A 614 -2.09 24.06 -8.56
C THR A 614 -2.27 22.65 -9.15
N GLY A 615 -3.49 22.33 -9.58
CA GLY A 615 -3.90 21.00 -10.02
C GLY A 615 -4.97 20.37 -9.12
N ALA A 616 -5.15 19.05 -9.24
CA ALA A 616 -6.25 18.35 -8.59
C ALA A 616 -6.20 18.35 -7.05
N ILE A 617 -5.04 18.64 -6.47
CA ILE A 617 -4.89 18.97 -5.06
C ILE A 617 -4.21 20.33 -4.99
N THR A 618 -4.88 21.29 -4.34
CA THR A 618 -4.35 22.62 -4.09
C THR A 618 -4.18 22.81 -2.58
N LEU A 619 -2.99 23.20 -2.15
CA LEU A 619 -2.64 23.43 -0.75
C LEU A 619 -2.50 24.92 -0.47
N VAL A 620 -3.10 25.37 0.64
CA VAL A 620 -3.13 26.78 1.03
C VAL A 620 -2.78 26.89 2.51
N GLU A 621 -1.68 27.59 2.81
CA GLU A 621 -1.36 27.95 4.19
C GLU A 621 -2.18 29.17 4.61
N THR A 622 -2.90 29.06 5.72
CA THR A 622 -3.79 30.11 6.23
C THR A 622 -3.94 30.02 7.76
N GLY A 623 -4.71 30.91 8.37
CA GLY A 623 -4.97 30.92 9.81
C GLY A 623 -6.23 31.70 10.14
N ILE A 624 -6.76 31.49 11.35
CA ILE A 624 -7.93 32.21 11.86
C ILE A 624 -7.62 32.73 13.27
N ASP A 625 -7.68 34.04 13.45
CA ASP A 625 -7.32 34.70 14.71
C ASP A 625 -8.45 34.66 15.75
N GLU A 626 -9.68 34.85 15.31
CA GLU A 626 -10.82 35.01 16.21
C GLU A 626 -11.30 33.63 16.72
N PRO A 627 -11.40 33.41 18.05
CA PRO A 627 -11.97 32.17 18.60
C PRO A 627 -13.41 31.92 18.13
N GLY A 628 -13.76 30.67 17.84
CA GLY A 628 -15.10 30.30 17.39
C GLY A 628 -15.14 29.08 16.49
N THR A 629 -16.34 28.74 16.03
CA THR A 629 -16.58 27.67 15.05
C THR A 629 -16.65 28.27 13.65
N TYR A 630 -15.99 27.62 12.69
CA TYR A 630 -15.93 28.06 11.30
C TYR A 630 -16.33 26.96 10.34
N PHE A 631 -17.23 27.30 9.43
CA PHE A 631 -17.63 26.48 8.30
C PHE A 631 -17.12 27.13 7.02
N LEU A 632 -16.35 26.39 6.24
CA LEU A 632 -15.81 26.87 4.98
C LEU A 632 -16.51 26.16 3.81
N SER A 633 -16.95 26.95 2.83
CA SER A 633 -17.51 26.46 1.57
C SER A 633 -16.59 26.83 0.42
N ILE A 634 -16.57 25.99 -0.60
CA ILE A 634 -15.70 26.08 -1.77
C ILE A 634 -16.60 26.19 -3.00
N LYS A 635 -16.31 27.16 -3.87
CA LYS A 635 -16.90 27.24 -5.21
C LYS A 635 -15.81 27.41 -6.25
N SER A 636 -15.95 26.78 -7.39
CA SER A 636 -15.10 27.09 -8.54
C SER A 636 -15.34 28.53 -9.01
N SER A 637 -14.33 29.14 -9.61
CA SER A 637 -14.40 30.52 -10.12
C SER A 637 -15.47 30.73 -11.19
N ASP A 638 -15.87 29.67 -11.91
CA ASP A 638 -16.98 29.66 -12.87
C ASP A 638 -18.34 29.30 -12.25
N GLY A 639 -18.37 28.95 -10.96
CA GLY A 639 -19.57 28.59 -10.19
C GLY A 639 -20.18 27.22 -10.52
N THR A 640 -19.50 26.38 -11.32
CA THR A 640 -20.04 25.09 -11.76
C THR A 640 -19.84 23.95 -10.76
N VAL A 641 -18.79 24.03 -9.93
CA VAL A 641 -18.43 23.02 -8.94
C VAL A 641 -18.43 23.63 -7.55
N SER A 642 -18.95 22.91 -6.57
CA SER A 642 -18.94 23.31 -5.17
C SER A 642 -18.59 22.16 -4.23
N GLY A 643 -18.16 22.51 -3.03
CA GLY A 643 -17.86 21.58 -1.96
C GLY A 643 -17.70 22.28 -0.62
N GLU A 644 -17.40 21.50 0.42
CA GLU A 644 -17.28 21.99 1.79
C GLU A 644 -15.95 21.51 2.38
N VAL A 645 -15.48 22.21 3.42
CA VAL A 645 -14.39 21.77 4.29
C VAL A 645 -14.98 21.23 5.58
N ASN A 646 -14.32 20.28 6.24
CA ASN A 646 -14.69 19.90 7.60
C ASN A 646 -14.72 21.13 8.55
N PRO A 647 -15.55 21.11 9.61
CA PRO A 647 -15.60 22.21 10.56
C PRO A 647 -14.26 22.41 11.27
N ILE A 648 -13.99 23.67 11.62
CA ILE A 648 -12.79 24.10 12.33
C ILE A 648 -13.22 24.82 13.61
N VAL A 649 -12.66 24.42 14.75
CA VAL A 649 -12.81 25.11 16.03
C VAL A 649 -11.51 25.83 16.38
N VAL A 650 -11.60 27.15 16.54
CA VAL A 650 -10.50 27.99 16.99
C VAL A 650 -10.64 28.20 18.50
N THR A 651 -9.74 27.60 19.28
CA THR A 651 -9.79 27.60 20.76
C THR A 651 -8.39 27.51 21.38
N SER A 652 -8.25 27.62 22.71
CA SER A 652 -6.93 27.59 23.35
C SER A 652 -6.17 26.27 23.14
N ASN A 653 -4.83 26.34 23.16
CA ASN A 653 -3.93 25.19 22.99
C ASN A 653 -3.91 24.19 24.16
N ASP A 654 -4.67 24.44 25.24
CA ASP A 654 -4.66 23.60 26.44
C ASP A 654 -5.54 22.35 26.31
N LEU A 655 -6.41 22.30 25.29
CA LEU A 655 -7.33 21.19 25.06
C LEU A 655 -6.69 20.14 24.12
N PRO A 656 -7.04 18.84 24.29
CA PRO A 656 -6.71 17.82 23.31
C PRO A 656 -7.20 18.20 21.91
N ARG A 657 -6.40 17.87 20.89
CA ARG A 657 -6.78 17.97 19.49
C ARG A 657 -7.48 16.70 19.04
N ILE A 658 -8.14 16.78 17.88
CA ILE A 658 -8.74 15.64 17.21
C ILE A 658 -7.86 15.26 16.02
N PHE A 659 -7.41 14.02 15.99
CA PHE A 659 -6.68 13.43 14.87
C PHE A 659 -7.55 12.37 14.21
N TRP A 660 -7.74 12.48 12.91
CA TRP A 660 -8.55 11.61 12.08
C TRP A 660 -7.68 10.53 11.45
N GLY A 661 -8.10 9.27 11.55
CA GLY A 661 -7.35 8.19 10.94
C GLY A 661 -8.21 6.98 10.60
N ASP A 662 -7.52 6.01 10.02
CA ASP A 662 -8.09 4.78 9.53
C ASP A 662 -7.17 3.62 9.91
N THR A 663 -7.66 2.72 10.76
CA THR A 663 -6.88 1.61 11.33
C THR A 663 -7.04 0.30 10.55
N HIS A 664 -7.83 0.31 9.47
CA HIS A 664 -8.22 -0.91 8.77
C HIS A 664 -8.39 -0.65 7.28
N GLY A 665 -7.50 -1.24 6.48
CA GLY A 665 -7.59 -1.21 5.03
C GLY A 665 -6.50 -2.06 4.39
N HIS A 666 -6.74 -2.38 3.12
CA HIS A 666 -6.05 -3.39 2.33
C HIS A 666 -5.56 -2.83 1.00
N SER A 667 -4.48 -3.41 0.50
CA SER A 667 -3.89 -3.17 -0.82
C SER A 667 -3.85 -4.48 -1.62
N GLY A 668 -3.11 -4.50 -2.73
CA GLY A 668 -2.95 -5.67 -3.58
C GLY A 668 -2.05 -6.79 -3.03
N PHE A 669 -1.58 -6.71 -1.78
CA PHE A 669 -0.84 -7.82 -1.13
C PHE A 669 -1.78 -8.91 -0.61
N ALA A 670 -2.99 -8.56 -0.17
CA ALA A 670 -4.06 -9.53 0.05
C ALA A 670 -5.14 -9.41 -1.04
N GLU A 671 -6.42 -9.31 -0.64
CA GLU A 671 -7.56 -9.32 -1.55
C GLU A 671 -7.96 -7.94 -2.09
N GLY A 672 -7.18 -6.91 -1.78
CA GLY A 672 -7.38 -5.56 -2.28
C GLY A 672 -6.77 -5.30 -3.65
N ILE A 673 -6.80 -4.03 -4.07
CA ILE A 673 -6.24 -3.55 -5.34
C ILE A 673 -5.38 -2.31 -5.08
N GLY A 674 -4.29 -2.16 -5.83
CA GLY A 674 -3.36 -1.04 -5.74
C GLY A 674 -2.11 -1.39 -4.94
N THR A 675 -1.10 -0.51 -4.99
CA THR A 675 0.15 -0.75 -4.25
C THR A 675 0.07 -0.29 -2.79
N PRO A 676 0.85 -0.89 -1.88
CA PRO A 676 1.05 -0.39 -0.52
C PRO A 676 1.53 1.07 -0.46
N ASP A 677 2.39 1.50 -1.40
CA ASP A 677 2.85 2.89 -1.49
C ASP A 677 1.68 3.84 -1.81
N ARG A 678 0.80 3.44 -2.74
CA ARG A 678 -0.42 4.20 -3.03
C ARG A 678 -1.36 4.26 -1.84
N PHE A 679 -1.50 3.17 -1.07
CA PHE A 679 -2.29 3.17 0.16
C PHE A 679 -1.83 4.30 1.10
N MET A 680 -0.52 4.40 1.34
CA MET A 680 0.07 5.44 2.19
C MET A 680 -0.09 6.85 1.60
N ARG A 681 0.21 7.04 0.30
CA ARG A 681 0.03 8.33 -0.38
C ARG A 681 -1.43 8.77 -0.37
N TRP A 682 -2.38 7.86 -0.57
CA TRP A 682 -3.80 8.20 -0.55
C TRP A 682 -4.23 8.67 0.83
N ALA A 683 -3.86 7.95 1.89
CA ALA A 683 -4.12 8.34 3.27
C ALA A 683 -3.63 9.77 3.56
N ARG A 684 -2.35 10.04 3.24
CA ARG A 684 -1.71 11.34 3.52
C ARG A 684 -2.21 12.47 2.63
N ASP A 685 -2.36 12.23 1.33
CA ASP A 685 -2.52 13.29 0.33
C ASP A 685 -3.97 13.46 -0.14
N ASP A 686 -4.67 12.36 -0.41
CA ASP A 686 -6.03 12.39 -0.96
C ASP A 686 -7.10 12.45 0.14
N ALA A 687 -6.94 11.64 1.19
CA ALA A 687 -7.86 11.58 2.32
C ALA A 687 -7.48 12.57 3.45
N ARG A 688 -6.24 13.06 3.46
CA ARG A 688 -5.69 13.97 4.49
C ARG A 688 -5.94 13.44 5.90
N LEU A 689 -5.61 12.17 6.11
CA LEU A 689 -5.61 11.55 7.43
C LEU A 689 -4.40 12.04 8.23
N ASP A 690 -4.57 12.11 9.54
CA ASP A 690 -3.50 12.40 10.50
C ASP A 690 -2.69 11.12 10.80
N TYR A 691 -3.36 9.96 10.82
CA TYR A 691 -2.73 8.66 10.98
C TYR A 691 -3.40 7.55 10.15
N VAL A 692 -2.67 6.46 9.89
CA VAL A 692 -3.19 5.28 9.18
C VAL A 692 -2.53 3.99 9.66
N THR A 693 -3.23 2.88 9.56
CA THR A 693 -2.63 1.53 9.61
C THR A 693 -2.95 0.80 8.31
N HIS A 694 -1.92 0.22 7.69
CA HIS A 694 -2.10 -0.72 6.58
C HIS A 694 -2.22 -2.13 7.17
N SER A 695 -3.42 -2.70 7.12
CA SER A 695 -3.78 -3.91 7.89
C SER A 695 -4.13 -5.08 6.97
N GLU A 696 -3.17 -5.53 6.14
CA GLU A 696 -3.38 -6.68 5.25
C GLU A 696 -3.79 -7.95 6.01
N HIS A 697 -4.65 -8.77 5.41
CA HIS A 697 -4.95 -10.11 5.89
C HIS A 697 -3.68 -10.98 6.01
N ASP A 698 -3.38 -11.43 7.21
CA ASP A 698 -2.17 -12.22 7.51
C ASP A 698 -2.12 -13.59 6.83
N ILE A 699 -3.28 -14.16 6.52
CA ILE A 699 -3.39 -15.45 5.82
C ILE A 699 -2.85 -15.41 4.39
N TRP A 700 -2.81 -14.22 3.77
CA TRP A 700 -2.27 -14.03 2.42
C TRP A 700 -0.87 -13.44 2.42
N LEU A 701 -0.52 -12.66 3.45
CA LEU A 701 0.74 -11.98 3.56
C LEU A 701 1.94 -12.94 3.69
N ASP A 702 3.03 -12.67 2.97
CA ASP A 702 4.34 -13.32 3.14
C ASP A 702 5.38 -12.43 3.85
N ASP A 703 6.57 -12.96 4.13
CA ASP A 703 7.62 -12.24 4.88
C ASP A 703 8.25 -11.08 4.06
N SER A 704 8.28 -11.19 2.73
CA SER A 704 8.73 -10.12 1.83
C SER A 704 7.75 -8.95 1.85
N GLU A 705 6.46 -9.25 1.78
CA GLU A 705 5.39 -8.27 1.88
C GLU A 705 5.34 -7.62 3.27
N TRP A 706 5.47 -8.39 4.35
CA TRP A 706 5.59 -7.85 5.72
C TRP A 706 6.77 -6.88 5.85
N THR A 707 7.88 -7.18 5.19
CA THR A 707 9.04 -6.29 5.15
C THR A 707 8.70 -4.99 4.42
N THR A 708 8.02 -5.08 3.27
CA THR A 708 7.56 -3.89 2.55
C THR A 708 6.58 -3.03 3.35
N LEU A 709 5.70 -3.64 4.16
CA LEU A 709 4.82 -2.86 5.06
C LEU A 709 5.63 -2.08 6.11
N LYS A 710 6.68 -2.68 6.68
CA LYS A 710 7.60 -1.97 7.59
C LYS A 710 8.32 -0.81 6.92
N ASP A 711 8.88 -1.06 5.74
CA ASP A 711 9.60 -0.05 4.96
C ASP A 711 8.67 1.15 4.66
N ASN A 712 7.42 0.87 4.27
CA ASN A 712 6.42 1.92 4.02
C ASN A 712 6.09 2.71 5.28
N VAL A 713 5.89 2.05 6.41
CA VAL A 713 5.63 2.74 7.69
C VAL A 713 6.80 3.67 8.03
N GLN A 714 8.03 3.20 7.92
CA GLN A 714 9.22 4.01 8.19
C GLN A 714 9.37 5.17 7.19
N ALA A 715 9.08 4.96 5.91
CA ALA A 715 9.24 5.97 4.87
C ALA A 715 8.18 7.08 4.92
N PHE A 716 6.96 6.78 5.38
CA PHE A 716 5.85 7.72 5.37
C PHE A 716 5.59 8.40 6.71
N THR A 717 5.96 7.78 7.83
CA THR A 717 5.79 8.39 9.15
C THR A 717 6.67 9.63 9.28
N LYS A 718 6.02 10.76 9.56
CA LYS A 718 6.65 12.03 9.86
C LYS A 718 5.89 12.73 10.99
N GLU A 719 6.53 12.75 12.15
CA GLU A 719 6.04 13.41 13.36
C GLU A 719 5.56 14.84 13.08
N GLY A 720 4.37 15.20 13.59
CA GLY A 720 3.73 16.49 13.34
C GLY A 720 2.99 16.60 12.00
N GLU A 721 3.20 15.67 11.06
CA GLU A 721 2.60 15.72 9.72
C GLU A 721 1.67 14.54 9.44
N PHE A 722 2.17 13.30 9.50
CA PHE A 722 1.43 12.08 9.17
C PHE A 722 2.04 10.87 9.88
N ILE A 723 1.23 10.05 10.54
CA ILE A 723 1.70 8.89 11.29
C ILE A 723 1.18 7.60 10.65
N ALA A 724 2.09 6.73 10.18
CA ALA A 724 1.74 5.37 9.79
C ALA A 724 2.08 4.41 10.93
N TYR A 725 1.18 3.48 11.24
CA TYR A 725 1.42 2.38 12.16
C TYR A 725 1.59 1.07 11.39
N LEU A 726 2.52 0.24 11.86
CA LEU A 726 2.66 -1.12 11.37
C LEU A 726 1.52 -1.98 11.91
N GLY A 727 0.81 -2.67 11.03
CA GLY A 727 -0.25 -3.58 11.44
C GLY A 727 -0.56 -4.66 10.41
N TYR A 728 -1.49 -5.52 10.77
CA TYR A 728 -2.05 -6.58 9.94
C TYR A 728 -3.41 -7.00 10.49
N GLU A 729 -4.27 -7.56 9.65
CA GLU A 729 -5.53 -8.18 10.07
C GLU A 729 -5.30 -9.67 10.32
N TRP A 730 -5.34 -10.08 11.59
CA TRP A 730 -5.34 -11.48 11.98
C TRP A 730 -6.69 -12.11 11.61
N SER A 731 -6.67 -13.10 10.72
CA SER A 731 -7.86 -13.49 9.95
C SER A 731 -8.24 -14.96 10.16
N VAL A 732 -9.26 -15.19 11.00
CA VAL A 732 -9.87 -16.52 11.20
C VAL A 732 -11.39 -16.47 11.14
N ASN A 733 -12.03 -17.63 11.05
CA ASN A 733 -13.49 -17.71 11.10
C ASN A 733 -14.05 -17.22 12.45
N THR A 734 -15.33 -16.82 12.46
CA THR A 734 -16.05 -16.35 13.66
C THR A 734 -15.94 -17.31 14.85
N THR A 735 -16.00 -18.62 14.63
CA THR A 735 -15.94 -19.62 15.72
C THR A 735 -14.55 -19.79 16.34
N SER A 736 -13.49 -19.36 15.64
CA SER A 736 -12.10 -19.42 16.09
C SER A 736 -11.63 -18.12 16.73
N GLY A 737 -12.40 -17.04 16.59
CA GLY A 737 -12.00 -15.74 17.08
C GLY A 737 -12.46 -14.57 16.23
N GLY A 738 -12.83 -14.78 14.96
CA GLY A 738 -13.12 -13.66 14.07
C GLY A 738 -11.89 -12.83 13.71
N HIS A 739 -12.10 -11.77 12.95
CA HIS A 739 -11.02 -10.92 12.44
C HIS A 739 -10.63 -9.84 13.46
N HIS A 740 -9.33 -9.62 13.64
CA HIS A 740 -8.78 -8.63 14.56
C HIS A 740 -7.63 -7.86 13.91
N ASN A 741 -7.71 -6.53 13.87
CA ASN A 741 -6.60 -5.68 13.43
C ASN A 741 -5.57 -5.58 14.57
N VAL A 742 -4.31 -5.91 14.29
CA VAL A 742 -3.20 -5.81 15.24
C VAL A 742 -2.29 -4.66 14.80
N LEU A 743 -2.09 -3.69 15.68
CA LEU A 743 -1.28 -2.49 15.47
C LEU A 743 -0.11 -2.50 16.46
N PHE A 744 1.08 -2.15 15.98
CA PHE A 744 2.26 -1.94 16.80
C PHE A 744 2.60 -0.46 16.90
N ARG A 745 3.00 -0.03 18.09
CA ARG A 745 3.43 1.36 18.35
C ARG A 745 4.57 1.76 17.43
N THR A 746 5.56 0.88 17.24
CA THR A 746 6.71 1.13 16.36
C THR A 746 7.03 -0.12 15.52
N PRO A 747 7.61 0.04 14.31
CA PRO A 747 7.86 -1.07 13.40
C PRO A 747 9.12 -1.90 13.76
N GLU A 748 10.01 -1.40 14.61
CA GLU A 748 11.29 -2.03 14.92
C GLU A 748 11.10 -3.36 15.66
N GLN A 749 11.84 -4.38 15.22
CA GLN A 749 11.87 -5.71 15.86
C GLN A 749 10.49 -6.39 16.00
N ARG A 750 9.50 -5.99 15.18
CA ARG A 750 8.16 -6.61 15.20
C ARG A 750 8.05 -7.77 14.23
N SER A 751 7.48 -8.86 14.70
CA SER A 751 7.03 -9.98 13.88
C SER A 751 5.53 -10.14 14.03
N ARG A 752 4.85 -10.47 12.93
CA ARG A 752 3.44 -10.82 12.97
C ARG A 752 3.22 -12.14 13.72
N ILE A 753 2.03 -12.29 14.30
CA ILE A 753 1.54 -13.52 14.95
C ILE A 753 0.50 -14.13 14.01
N PRO A 754 0.93 -14.94 13.02
CA PRO A 754 0.08 -15.31 11.90
C PRO A 754 -0.94 -16.40 12.29
N ALA A 755 -2.17 -16.28 11.79
CA ALA A 755 -3.28 -17.23 11.97
C ALA A 755 -2.93 -18.67 11.56
N GLN A 756 -1.98 -18.83 10.64
CA GLN A 756 -1.38 -20.11 10.23
C GLN A 756 -0.86 -20.91 11.44
N PHE A 757 -0.26 -20.25 12.43
CA PHE A 757 0.35 -20.89 13.59
C PHE A 757 -0.38 -20.56 14.90
N TYR A 758 -1.19 -19.51 14.91
CA TYR A 758 -2.00 -19.07 16.02
C TYR A 758 -3.48 -19.01 15.60
N PRO A 759 -4.13 -20.16 15.33
CA PRO A 759 -5.43 -20.21 14.65
C PRO A 759 -6.64 -19.90 15.54
N THR A 760 -6.42 -19.44 16.78
CA THR A 760 -7.51 -19.06 17.70
C THR A 760 -7.17 -17.77 18.43
N LEU A 761 -8.20 -17.03 18.87
CA LEU A 761 -8.02 -15.71 19.49
C LEU A 761 -7.17 -15.79 20.76
N SER A 762 -7.37 -16.82 21.58
CA SER A 762 -6.53 -17.03 22.77
C SER A 762 -5.06 -17.29 22.42
N LYS A 763 -4.77 -17.95 21.29
CA LYS A 763 -3.41 -18.15 20.81
C LYS A 763 -2.82 -16.85 20.25
N LEU A 764 -3.60 -16.02 19.56
CA LEU A 764 -3.16 -14.68 19.15
C LEU A 764 -2.68 -13.88 20.37
N TYR A 765 -3.51 -13.76 21.42
CA TYR A 765 -3.13 -13.04 22.64
C TYR A 765 -1.89 -13.62 23.32
N GLN A 766 -1.79 -14.94 23.40
CA GLN A 766 -0.60 -15.61 23.95
C GLN A 766 0.66 -15.28 23.12
N GLY A 767 0.54 -15.30 21.79
CA GLY A 767 1.62 -14.96 20.87
C GLY A 767 2.08 -13.53 21.08
N LEU A 768 1.15 -12.56 21.04
CA LEU A 768 1.45 -11.14 21.22
C LEU A 768 2.14 -10.87 22.56
N ARG A 769 1.64 -11.42 23.67
CA ARG A 769 2.26 -11.27 24.99
C ARG A 769 3.64 -11.91 25.11
N SER A 770 3.94 -12.90 24.26
CA SER A 770 5.27 -13.54 24.26
C SER A 770 6.30 -12.78 23.44
N THR A 771 5.88 -11.86 22.57
CA THR A 771 6.74 -11.16 21.62
C THR A 771 6.74 -9.64 21.75
N ALA A 772 5.80 -9.07 22.50
CA ALA A 772 5.64 -7.62 22.65
C ALA A 772 5.10 -7.26 24.04
N GLU A 773 5.48 -6.07 24.51
CA GLU A 773 4.87 -5.48 25.70
C GLU A 773 3.43 -5.03 25.37
N PRO A 774 2.44 -5.26 26.25
CA PRO A 774 1.05 -4.87 25.99
C PRO A 774 0.84 -3.39 25.69
N GLU A 775 1.69 -2.50 26.23
CA GLU A 775 1.62 -1.05 25.99
C GLU A 775 2.00 -0.62 24.56
N ASP A 776 2.64 -1.52 23.80
CA ASP A 776 3.05 -1.29 22.42
C ASP A 776 2.14 -1.96 21.40
N VAL A 777 1.04 -2.56 21.84
CA VAL A 777 0.10 -3.30 21.00
C VAL A 777 -1.32 -2.80 21.21
N VAL A 778 -2.01 -2.58 20.10
CA VAL A 778 -3.46 -2.35 20.06
C VAL A 778 -4.06 -3.41 19.15
N VAL A 779 -5.04 -4.13 19.66
CA VAL A 779 -5.88 -5.07 18.94
C VAL A 779 -7.27 -4.44 18.81
N ILE A 780 -7.84 -4.50 17.60
CA ILE A 780 -9.16 -3.93 17.31
C ILE A 780 -10.00 -5.00 16.59
N PRO A 781 -10.96 -5.64 17.27
CA PRO A 781 -11.93 -6.52 16.63
C PRO A 781 -12.88 -5.70 15.75
N HIS A 782 -13.36 -6.31 14.66
CA HIS A 782 -14.38 -5.70 13.82
C HIS A 782 -15.50 -6.68 13.46
N ALA A 783 -16.69 -6.14 13.23
CA ALA A 783 -17.92 -6.91 13.22
C ALA A 783 -18.15 -7.74 11.95
N HIS A 784 -17.45 -7.50 10.83
CA HIS A 784 -17.67 -8.29 9.60
C HIS A 784 -17.46 -9.78 9.86
N GLN A 785 -16.47 -10.11 10.70
CA GLN A 785 -16.22 -11.43 11.28
C GLN A 785 -16.03 -11.26 12.78
N ALA A 786 -17.12 -10.94 13.48
CA ALA A 786 -17.15 -10.40 14.85
C ALA A 786 -16.48 -11.23 15.96
N GLY A 787 -16.17 -12.52 15.72
CA GLY A 787 -15.65 -13.39 16.77
C GLY A 787 -16.62 -13.56 17.95
N ASP A 788 -16.10 -14.00 19.10
CA ASP A 788 -16.85 -14.05 20.35
C ASP A 788 -16.39 -12.92 21.28
N TYR A 789 -17.19 -11.86 21.35
CA TYR A 789 -16.91 -10.65 22.15
C TYR A 789 -16.68 -10.92 23.65
N ARG A 790 -17.02 -12.11 24.16
CA ARG A 790 -16.77 -12.52 25.55
C ARG A 790 -15.29 -12.87 25.80
N ILE A 791 -14.51 -13.09 24.75
CA ILE A 791 -13.10 -13.43 24.79
C ILE A 791 -12.30 -12.19 24.39
N SER A 792 -11.89 -11.40 25.38
CA SER A 792 -11.16 -10.15 25.17
C SER A 792 -10.02 -10.02 26.16
N ASP A 793 -8.87 -9.53 25.70
CA ASP A 793 -7.73 -9.16 26.55
C ASP A 793 -7.74 -7.64 26.75
N PRO A 794 -8.15 -7.11 27.92
CA PRO A 794 -8.35 -5.67 28.11
C PRO A 794 -7.06 -4.85 28.04
N GLU A 795 -5.89 -5.46 28.19
CA GLU A 795 -4.62 -4.74 28.00
C GLU A 795 -4.21 -4.67 26.53
N LEU A 796 -4.71 -5.54 25.66
CA LEU A 796 -4.39 -5.54 24.23
C LEU A 796 -5.51 -4.94 23.38
N GLU A 797 -6.77 -5.06 23.81
CA GLU A 797 -7.97 -4.71 23.05
C GLU A 797 -8.72 -3.51 23.65
N PRO A 798 -8.19 -2.27 23.52
CA PRO A 798 -8.82 -1.08 24.10
C PRO A 798 -9.98 -0.54 23.25
N LEU A 799 -10.05 -0.87 21.96
CA LEU A 799 -11.01 -0.29 21.01
C LEU A 799 -11.77 -1.38 20.26
N VAL A 800 -13.01 -1.09 19.86
CA VAL A 800 -13.82 -1.94 18.97
C VAL A 800 -14.23 -1.14 17.75
N GLU A 801 -14.03 -1.72 16.56
CA GLU A 801 -14.48 -1.14 15.30
C GLU A 801 -15.97 -1.42 15.09
N ILE A 802 -16.79 -0.36 15.09
CA ILE A 802 -18.25 -0.47 15.00
C ILE A 802 -18.83 -0.01 13.65
N MET A 803 -17.98 0.40 12.70
CA MET A 803 -18.41 0.90 11.39
C MET A 803 -17.29 0.75 10.36
N SER A 804 -17.63 0.23 9.18
CA SER A 804 -16.77 0.20 8.00
C SER A 804 -17.56 0.13 6.69
N GLN A 805 -16.89 0.01 5.53
CA GLN A 805 -17.56 -0.21 4.24
C GLN A 805 -18.46 -1.47 4.22
N HIS A 806 -18.29 -2.36 5.20
CA HIS A 806 -19.14 -3.53 5.37
C HIS A 806 -20.49 -3.24 6.02
N GLY A 807 -20.69 -2.15 6.74
CA GLY A 807 -21.88 -1.99 7.56
C GLY A 807 -21.67 -1.06 8.75
N ASN A 808 -22.80 -0.67 9.33
CA ASN A 808 -22.86 -0.13 10.67
C ASN A 808 -23.15 -1.26 11.66
N PHE A 809 -22.34 -1.34 12.71
CA PHE A 809 -22.35 -2.43 13.68
C PHE A 809 -22.31 -1.90 15.11
N GLU A 810 -23.05 -0.83 15.42
CA GLU A 810 -23.15 -0.30 16.79
C GLU A 810 -23.49 -1.39 17.83
N TRP A 811 -24.29 -2.39 17.44
CA TRP A 811 -24.61 -3.55 18.28
C TRP A 811 -23.36 -4.31 18.75
N PHE A 812 -22.29 -4.34 17.97
CA PHE A 812 -21.07 -5.08 18.29
C PHE A 812 -20.35 -4.45 19.48
N GLY A 813 -20.14 -3.12 19.45
CA GLY A 813 -19.62 -2.37 20.59
C GLY A 813 -20.52 -2.51 21.82
N ARG A 814 -21.85 -2.46 21.65
CA ARG A 814 -22.82 -2.66 22.75
C ARG A 814 -22.66 -4.04 23.42
N MET A 815 -22.44 -5.12 22.65
CA MET A 815 -22.23 -6.46 23.22
C MET A 815 -21.00 -6.52 24.15
N TYR A 816 -19.91 -5.87 23.77
CA TYR A 816 -18.73 -5.74 24.65
C TYR A 816 -19.08 -5.06 25.97
N LEU A 817 -19.78 -3.92 25.90
CA LEU A 817 -20.17 -3.15 27.09
C LEU A 817 -21.13 -3.91 28.00
N GLU A 818 -22.12 -4.60 27.43
CA GLU A 818 -23.07 -5.43 28.18
C GLU A 818 -22.38 -6.58 28.93
N HIS A 819 -21.25 -7.06 28.43
CA HIS A 819 -20.46 -8.12 29.07
C HIS A 819 -19.37 -7.57 30.01
N GLY A 820 -19.38 -6.25 30.24
CA GLY A 820 -18.53 -5.58 31.23
C GLY A 820 -17.13 -5.24 30.73
N HIS A 821 -16.85 -5.39 29.44
CA HIS A 821 -15.61 -4.90 28.85
C HIS A 821 -15.61 -3.37 28.81
N GLN A 822 -14.45 -2.77 29.06
CA GLN A 822 -14.25 -1.34 28.91
C GLN A 822 -13.51 -1.12 27.60
N VAL A 823 -14.26 -0.77 26.57
CA VAL A 823 -13.74 -0.53 25.23
C VAL A 823 -14.19 0.83 24.73
N GLY A 824 -13.31 1.52 24.02
CA GLY A 824 -13.65 2.68 23.22
C GLY A 824 -14.25 2.27 21.87
N PHE A 825 -14.95 3.19 21.24
CA PHE A 825 -15.48 3.00 19.88
C PHE A 825 -14.56 3.66 18.86
N THR A 826 -14.27 2.93 17.80
CA THR A 826 -13.60 3.45 16.61
C THR A 826 -14.33 3.01 15.35
N ALA A 827 -13.97 3.60 14.23
CA ALA A 827 -14.43 3.21 12.90
C ALA A 827 -13.22 3.25 11.95
N ALA A 828 -13.32 2.50 10.88
CA ALA A 828 -12.27 2.42 9.89
C ALA A 828 -12.88 2.16 8.51
N SER A 829 -12.11 2.27 7.44
CA SER A 829 -12.71 2.07 6.12
C SER A 829 -12.96 0.60 5.82
N ASP A 830 -12.03 -0.28 6.20
CA ASP A 830 -11.93 -1.63 5.63
C ASP A 830 -11.88 -1.58 4.09
N ASN A 831 -11.15 -0.59 3.58
CA ASN A 831 -11.07 -0.33 2.16
C ASN A 831 -10.12 -1.31 1.47
N HIS A 832 -10.56 -1.86 0.35
CA HIS A 832 -9.80 -2.83 -0.44
C HIS A 832 -9.36 -2.28 -1.82
N LEU A 833 -9.25 -0.95 -1.94
CA LEU A 833 -8.90 -0.26 -3.20
C LEU A 833 -7.61 0.55 -3.08
N SER A 834 -6.89 0.41 -1.95
CA SER A 834 -5.81 1.31 -1.55
C SER A 834 -6.25 2.78 -1.45
N GLN A 835 -7.46 3.00 -0.91
CA GLN A 835 -8.10 4.30 -0.73
C GLN A 835 -8.62 4.48 0.72
N PRO A 836 -7.78 4.33 1.76
CA PRO A 836 -8.22 4.45 3.15
C PRO A 836 -8.84 5.82 3.45
N GLY A 837 -9.84 5.84 4.34
CA GLY A 837 -10.54 7.01 4.87
C GLY A 837 -11.40 7.82 3.89
N TYR A 838 -11.16 7.72 2.58
CA TYR A 838 -11.87 8.48 1.56
C TYR A 838 -11.94 7.67 0.27
N SER A 839 -12.88 6.73 0.18
CA SER A 839 -12.95 5.76 -0.91
C SER A 839 -14.14 5.99 -1.84
N ALA A 840 -13.96 5.59 -3.10
CA ALA A 840 -15.07 5.41 -4.03
C ALA A 840 -15.98 4.26 -3.55
N PRO A 841 -17.32 4.43 -3.53
CA PRO A 841 -18.23 3.31 -3.30
C PRO A 841 -18.12 2.31 -4.47
N VAL A 842 -17.92 1.03 -4.17
CA VAL A 842 -17.89 -0.03 -5.18
C VAL A 842 -19.08 -0.96 -4.99
N GLY A 843 -19.84 -1.17 -6.06
CA GLY A 843 -21.03 -2.03 -6.03
C GLY A 843 -20.69 -3.46 -5.62
N GLY A 844 -21.49 -4.05 -4.73
CA GLY A 844 -21.30 -5.41 -4.26
C GLY A 844 -21.29 -5.49 -2.74
N SER A 845 -20.20 -6.04 -2.18
CA SER A 845 -20.02 -6.33 -0.75
C SER A 845 -19.17 -5.29 0.02
N LEU A 846 -18.96 -4.10 -0.55
CA LEU A 846 -18.24 -2.97 0.04
C LEU A 846 -18.98 -1.68 -0.33
N SER A 847 -20.26 -1.64 0.03
CA SER A 847 -21.27 -0.73 -0.53
C SER A 847 -21.62 0.45 0.37
N GLN A 848 -20.95 0.63 1.51
CA GLN A 848 -21.07 1.83 2.33
C GLN A 848 -19.84 2.71 2.21
N ARG A 849 -19.96 3.97 2.62
CA ARG A 849 -18.81 4.85 2.84
C ARG A 849 -17.95 4.27 3.98
N GLY A 850 -16.63 4.34 3.83
CA GLY A 850 -15.71 3.91 4.89
C GLY A 850 -15.87 4.75 6.16
N GLY A 851 -15.72 4.12 7.31
CA GLY A 851 -15.69 4.81 8.60
C GLY A 851 -14.38 5.57 8.83
N LEU A 852 -14.38 6.47 9.80
CA LEU A 852 -13.18 7.15 10.29
C LEU A 852 -13.16 7.18 11.82
N GLY A 853 -12.00 6.87 12.38
CA GLY A 853 -11.71 6.98 13.80
C GLY A 853 -11.15 8.36 14.11
N ALA A 854 -11.65 8.99 15.17
CA ALA A 854 -11.07 10.19 15.75
C ALA A 854 -10.35 9.83 17.04
N VAL A 855 -9.10 10.26 17.21
CA VAL A 855 -8.33 10.10 18.45
C VAL A 855 -8.08 11.47 19.07
N LEU A 856 -8.36 11.59 20.36
CA LEU A 856 -8.06 12.78 21.14
C LEU A 856 -6.63 12.68 21.69
N ALA A 857 -5.75 13.58 21.26
CA ALA A 857 -4.37 13.61 21.73
C ALA A 857 -3.80 15.03 21.75
N LYS A 858 -2.70 15.24 22.48
CA LYS A 858 -2.08 16.57 22.62
C LYS A 858 -1.26 17.00 21.40
N ALA A 859 -0.74 16.03 20.65
CA ALA A 859 0.13 16.27 19.52
C ALA A 859 -0.06 15.17 18.47
N ARG A 860 0.24 15.50 17.21
CA ARG A 860 0.27 14.53 16.11
C ARG A 860 1.59 13.77 16.17
N THR A 861 1.72 12.87 17.14
CA THR A 861 2.90 12.02 17.26
C THR A 861 2.56 10.56 17.40
N THR A 862 3.51 9.69 17.04
CA THR A 862 3.36 8.23 17.15
C THR A 862 2.89 7.83 18.55
N ASP A 863 3.56 8.34 19.59
CA ASP A 863 3.20 8.02 20.97
C ASP A 863 1.87 8.63 21.41
N ALA A 864 1.63 9.91 21.11
CA ALA A 864 0.45 10.60 21.63
C ALA A 864 -0.86 10.04 21.05
N ILE A 865 -0.86 9.69 19.76
CA ILE A 865 -2.03 9.07 19.12
C ILE A 865 -2.20 7.62 19.59
N PHE A 866 -1.11 6.85 19.71
CA PHE A 866 -1.19 5.47 20.19
C PHE A 866 -1.67 5.40 21.64
N ASP A 867 -1.17 6.29 22.50
CA ASP A 867 -1.62 6.44 23.88
C ASP A 867 -3.10 6.88 23.94
N GLY A 868 -3.55 7.75 23.03
CA GLY A 868 -4.95 8.11 22.91
C GLY A 868 -5.84 6.89 22.63
N MET A 869 -5.43 6.01 21.71
CA MET A 869 -6.11 4.73 21.44
C MET A 869 -6.09 3.81 22.67
N LYS A 870 -4.93 3.63 23.31
CA LYS A 870 -4.77 2.81 24.53
C LYS A 870 -5.62 3.30 25.70
N ASN A 871 -5.84 4.60 25.79
CA ASN A 871 -6.62 5.25 26.85
C ASN A 871 -8.10 5.44 26.47
N LEU A 872 -8.58 4.76 25.42
CA LEU A 872 -9.97 4.78 24.96
C LEU A 872 -10.45 6.19 24.56
N GLN A 873 -9.53 7.13 24.35
CA GLN A 873 -9.82 8.51 23.98
C GLN A 873 -10.04 8.62 22.46
N ALA A 874 -10.96 7.79 21.96
CA ALA A 874 -11.32 7.74 20.55
C ALA A 874 -12.84 7.82 20.37
N TYR A 875 -13.30 8.11 19.16
CA TYR A 875 -14.71 8.01 18.80
C TYR A 875 -14.87 7.67 17.32
N ALA A 876 -16.04 7.14 16.96
CA ALA A 876 -16.32 6.57 15.66
C ALA A 876 -17.19 7.50 14.81
N THR A 877 -16.96 7.53 13.49
CA THR A 877 -17.82 8.23 12.53
C THR A 877 -18.02 7.40 11.25
N THR A 878 -19.08 7.68 10.49
CA THR A 878 -19.32 7.12 9.15
C THR A 878 -18.49 7.82 8.06
N GLY A 879 -17.30 8.33 8.41
CA GLY A 879 -16.35 8.95 7.48
C GLY A 879 -16.45 10.48 7.36
N ASP A 880 -17.40 11.12 8.05
CA ASP A 880 -17.46 12.57 8.17
C ASP A 880 -16.72 13.06 9.43
N ARG A 881 -15.97 14.15 9.29
CA ARG A 881 -15.19 14.75 10.39
C ARG A 881 -16.07 15.55 11.35
N ILE A 882 -16.98 14.86 12.02
CA ILE A 882 -17.93 15.42 13.00
C ILE A 882 -17.18 15.65 14.31
N ILE A 883 -17.07 16.89 14.77
CA ILE A 883 -16.42 17.18 16.05
C ILE A 883 -17.38 16.85 17.17
N LEU A 884 -16.94 15.96 18.07
CA LEU A 884 -17.73 15.45 19.18
C LEU A 884 -17.02 15.69 20.50
N ASP A 885 -17.69 16.36 21.43
CA ASP A 885 -17.31 16.45 22.84
C ASP A 885 -18.46 15.90 23.70
N PHE A 886 -18.12 15.06 24.66
CA PHE A 886 -19.06 14.39 25.55
C PHE A 886 -18.42 14.12 26.91
N ASN A 887 -19.10 14.53 27.98
CA ASN A 887 -18.66 14.28 29.34
C ASN A 887 -19.83 14.03 30.30
N VAL A 888 -19.53 13.34 31.39
CA VAL A 888 -20.44 13.13 32.52
C VAL A 888 -19.75 13.60 33.79
N ASN A 889 -20.31 14.60 34.48
CA ASN A 889 -19.71 15.26 35.64
C ASN A 889 -18.27 15.75 35.35
N GLY A 890 -17.99 16.20 34.13
CA GLY A 890 -16.65 16.61 33.70
C GLY A 890 -15.67 15.46 33.40
N THR A 891 -16.08 14.20 33.57
CA THR A 891 -15.31 13.04 33.08
C THR A 891 -15.51 12.89 31.57
N PRO A 892 -14.46 12.96 30.74
CA PRO A 892 -14.59 12.89 29.28
C PRO A 892 -14.85 11.46 28.80
N MET A 893 -15.30 11.33 27.54
CA MET A 893 -15.44 10.04 26.85
C MET A 893 -14.17 9.17 26.95
N GLY A 894 -14.37 7.86 27.05
CA GLY A 894 -13.29 6.88 27.23
C GLY A 894 -12.80 6.72 28.66
N GLN A 895 -13.31 7.51 29.61
CA GLN A 895 -12.83 7.52 30.99
C GLN A 895 -13.89 7.07 32.00
N ARG A 896 -13.42 6.71 33.20
CA ARG A 896 -14.24 6.35 34.35
C ARG A 896 -14.21 7.47 35.39
N GLY A 897 -15.38 7.98 35.73
CA GLY A 897 -15.59 8.99 36.75
C GLY A 897 -15.99 8.40 38.09
N ASP A 898 -15.89 9.21 39.14
CA ASP A 898 -16.36 8.86 40.48
C ASP A 898 -17.88 8.64 40.51
N PHE A 899 -18.34 7.82 41.45
CA PHE A 899 -19.77 7.60 41.66
C PHE A 899 -20.47 8.91 42.04
N SER A 900 -21.63 9.16 41.42
CA SER A 900 -22.54 10.23 41.81
C SER A 900 -24.00 9.83 41.58
N GLU A 901 -24.85 10.19 42.54
CA GLU A 901 -26.31 10.05 42.42
C GLU A 901 -26.91 11.12 41.50
N THR A 902 -26.20 12.22 41.25
CA THR A 902 -26.60 13.27 40.30
C THR A 902 -25.53 13.37 39.23
N ARG A 903 -25.91 13.09 37.99
CA ARG A 903 -25.00 12.98 36.86
C ARG A 903 -25.37 14.04 35.84
N GLN A 904 -24.54 15.07 35.77
CA GLN A 904 -24.65 16.12 34.78
C GLN A 904 -23.97 15.64 33.51
N ILE A 905 -24.78 15.39 32.50
CA ILE A 905 -24.35 14.91 31.20
C ILE A 905 -24.39 16.10 30.26
N SER A 906 -23.28 16.38 29.61
CA SER A 906 -23.18 17.51 28.68
C SER A 906 -22.32 17.14 27.48
N GLY A 907 -22.56 17.83 26.37
CA GLY A 907 -21.76 17.65 25.19
C GLY A 907 -21.96 18.77 24.18
N LYS A 908 -21.03 18.81 23.23
CA LYS A 908 -21.05 19.72 22.09
C LYS A 908 -20.80 18.93 20.82
N VAL A 909 -21.64 19.16 19.82
CA VAL A 909 -21.58 18.50 18.52
C VAL A 909 -21.45 19.56 17.45
N ILE A 910 -20.46 19.40 16.56
CA ILE A 910 -20.30 20.27 15.39
C ILE A 910 -20.21 19.38 14.14
N GLY A 911 -21.29 19.37 13.38
CA GLY A 911 -21.45 18.54 12.19
C GLY A 911 -20.88 19.18 10.92
N THR A 912 -20.54 18.34 9.95
CA THR A 912 -20.30 18.73 8.55
C THR A 912 -21.58 19.15 7.80
N ALA A 913 -22.74 18.84 8.38
CA ALA A 913 -24.10 19.07 7.91
C ALA A 913 -25.00 19.30 9.14
N PRO A 914 -26.21 19.89 8.99
CA PRO A 914 -27.14 20.08 10.11
C PRO A 914 -27.35 18.82 10.93
N ILE A 915 -27.38 18.96 12.25
CA ILE A 915 -27.61 17.86 13.18
C ILE A 915 -29.07 17.45 13.08
N ASP A 916 -29.31 16.16 12.85
CA ASP A 916 -30.65 15.58 12.79
C ASP A 916 -31.13 15.16 14.18
N THR A 917 -30.37 14.28 14.83
CA THR A 917 -30.78 13.71 16.13
C THR A 917 -29.57 13.48 17.01
N ILE A 918 -29.73 13.72 18.32
CA ILE A 918 -28.78 13.28 19.34
C ILE A 918 -29.51 12.33 20.29
N SER A 919 -29.02 11.10 20.41
CA SER A 919 -29.48 10.09 21.37
C SER A 919 -28.43 9.90 22.46
N LEU A 920 -28.84 10.01 23.73
CA LEU A 920 -28.05 9.61 24.90
C LEU A 920 -28.43 8.18 25.28
N ILE A 921 -27.46 7.27 25.21
CA ILE A 921 -27.64 5.86 25.53
C ILE A 921 -26.98 5.57 26.88
N LYS A 922 -27.75 4.90 27.76
CA LYS A 922 -27.32 4.44 29.08
C LYS A 922 -27.59 2.94 29.18
N ASN A 923 -26.54 2.15 29.44
CA ASN A 923 -26.66 0.69 29.60
C ASN A 923 -27.51 0.05 28.47
N ASP A 924 -27.11 0.30 27.23
CA ASP A 924 -27.76 -0.13 25.98
C ASP A 924 -29.15 0.47 25.66
N LYS A 925 -29.73 1.25 26.59
CA LYS A 925 -31.05 1.86 26.42
C LYS A 925 -30.95 3.36 26.11
N VAL A 926 -31.73 3.83 25.13
CA VAL A 926 -31.88 5.26 24.88
C VAL A 926 -32.58 5.88 26.10
N LEU A 927 -31.85 6.74 26.82
CA LEU A 927 -32.32 7.45 28.00
C LEU A 927 -32.97 8.78 27.61
N TRP A 928 -32.40 9.44 26.61
CA TRP A 928 -32.87 10.72 26.10
C TRP A 928 -32.57 10.80 24.61
N GLU A 929 -33.45 11.45 23.86
CA GLU A 929 -33.27 11.72 22.44
C GLU A 929 -33.89 13.07 22.10
N LYS A 930 -33.21 13.84 21.25
CA LYS A 930 -33.74 15.09 20.72
C LYS A 930 -33.53 15.15 19.22
N ASP A 931 -34.64 15.39 18.52
CA ASP A 931 -34.71 15.64 17.09
C ASP A 931 -34.66 17.16 16.84
N TYR A 932 -33.75 17.58 15.96
CA TYR A 932 -33.45 18.98 15.67
C TYR A 932 -34.01 19.44 14.31
N LEU A 933 -34.35 18.50 13.41
CA LEU A 933 -34.84 18.82 12.07
C LEU A 933 -36.30 18.47 11.86
N HIS A 934 -36.92 17.77 12.79
CA HIS A 934 -38.30 17.40 12.67
C HIS A 934 -39.24 18.59 12.78
N ASP A 935 -39.95 18.85 11.68
CA ASP A 935 -41.03 19.82 11.65
C ASP A 935 -42.31 19.19 12.22
N LYS A 936 -42.60 19.51 13.49
CA LYS A 936 -43.76 19.01 14.23
C LYS A 936 -45.08 19.71 13.88
N GLU A 937 -45.12 20.56 12.86
CA GLU A 937 -46.37 21.20 12.47
C GLU A 937 -47.35 20.19 11.85
N ASP A 938 -48.41 19.85 12.60
CA ASP A 938 -49.54 19.02 12.12
C ASP A 938 -50.32 19.64 10.94
N LYS A 939 -50.10 20.93 10.66
CA LYS A 939 -50.70 21.59 9.49
C LYS A 939 -49.82 21.33 8.27
N LEU A 940 -50.30 20.44 7.39
CA LEU A 940 -49.74 20.26 6.05
C LEU A 940 -49.66 21.61 5.33
N SER A 941 -48.44 22.06 5.07
CA SER A 941 -48.15 23.17 4.18
C SER A 941 -48.40 22.75 2.73
N LYS A 942 -48.70 23.70 1.84
CA LYS A 942 -48.81 23.40 0.39
C LYS A 942 -47.47 23.02 -0.23
N ARG A 943 -46.36 23.39 0.42
CA ARG A 943 -44.98 23.08 0.02
C ARG A 943 -44.21 22.63 1.24
N GLY A 944 -43.47 21.54 1.11
CA GLY A 944 -42.69 21.00 2.22
C GLY A 944 -41.59 20.08 1.75
N SER A 945 -40.63 19.86 2.64
CA SER A 945 -39.50 18.98 2.45
C SER A 945 -39.67 17.74 3.31
N TYR A 946 -39.48 16.57 2.70
CA TYR A 946 -39.73 15.28 3.33
C TYR A 946 -38.53 14.37 3.11
N LEU A 947 -38.02 13.81 4.20
CA LEU A 947 -37.00 12.77 4.17
C LEU A 947 -37.67 11.41 4.08
N LEU A 948 -37.36 10.66 3.03
CA LEU A 948 -37.78 9.28 2.84
C LEU A 948 -36.58 8.37 3.14
N THR A 949 -36.62 7.64 4.24
CA THR A 949 -35.51 6.81 4.74
C THR A 949 -35.88 5.33 4.70
N PHE A 950 -35.01 4.53 4.11
CA PHE A 950 -35.02 3.07 4.23
C PHE A 950 -33.99 2.66 5.28
N ALA A 951 -34.32 1.72 6.18
CA ALA A 951 -33.39 1.25 7.20
C ALA A 951 -33.58 -0.23 7.52
N SER A 952 -32.47 -0.91 7.83
CA SER A 952 -32.45 -2.33 8.19
C SER A 952 -31.42 -2.62 9.27
N ALA A 953 -31.69 -3.56 10.17
CA ALA A 953 -30.71 -3.95 11.18
C ALA A 953 -29.55 -4.80 10.61
N SER A 954 -28.40 -4.78 11.30
CA SER A 954 -27.22 -5.59 10.95
C SER A 954 -26.88 -6.68 11.98
N HIS A 955 -27.54 -6.71 13.14
CA HIS A 955 -27.21 -7.65 14.22
C HIS A 955 -27.30 -9.11 13.74
N PRO A 956 -26.43 -10.00 14.24
CA PRO A 956 -26.43 -11.39 13.83
C PRO A 956 -27.63 -12.13 14.46
N HIS A 957 -28.13 -13.15 13.77
CA HIS A 957 -29.21 -14.00 14.28
C HIS A 957 -28.79 -14.81 15.52
N HIS A 958 -27.49 -15.12 15.63
CA HIS A 958 -26.89 -15.82 16.75
C HIS A 958 -25.53 -15.19 17.08
N HIS A 959 -25.12 -15.16 18.34
CA HIS A 959 -23.87 -14.50 18.78
C HIS A 959 -22.57 -15.09 18.17
N HIS A 960 -22.63 -16.30 17.61
CA HIS A 960 -21.53 -16.92 16.86
C HIS A 960 -21.73 -16.83 15.34
N ASP A 961 -22.70 -16.05 14.87
CA ASP A 961 -22.96 -15.82 13.45
C ASP A 961 -22.34 -14.51 12.98
N ASN A 962 -22.21 -14.37 11.67
CA ASN A 962 -21.84 -13.11 11.04
C ASN A 962 -23.04 -12.16 10.96
N PRO A 963 -22.81 -10.84 10.80
CA PRO A 963 -23.89 -9.86 10.74
C PRO A 963 -24.81 -10.12 9.54
N ARG A 964 -26.11 -9.82 9.68
CA ARG A 964 -27.10 -9.95 8.60
C ARG A 964 -26.58 -9.33 7.30
N GLY A 965 -26.77 -9.97 6.15
CA GLY A 965 -26.40 -9.41 4.84
C GLY A 965 -27.12 -8.09 4.52
N TRP A 966 -26.64 -7.35 3.52
CA TRP A 966 -27.28 -6.11 3.07
C TRP A 966 -28.72 -6.35 2.60
N ARG A 967 -29.63 -5.52 3.11
CA ARG A 967 -30.99 -5.36 2.59
C ARG A 967 -30.95 -4.53 1.32
N THR A 968 -31.29 -5.12 0.18
CA THR A 968 -31.46 -4.37 -1.08
C THR A 968 -32.88 -3.85 -1.19
N TRP A 969 -33.07 -2.55 -1.38
CA TRP A 969 -34.36 -1.90 -1.59
C TRP A 969 -34.48 -1.53 -3.06
N GLU A 970 -35.38 -2.18 -3.80
CA GLU A 970 -35.56 -1.94 -5.24
C GLU A 970 -37.06 -1.93 -5.58
N GLY A 971 -37.48 -0.98 -6.42
CA GLY A 971 -38.88 -0.89 -6.83
C GLY A 971 -39.26 0.44 -7.45
N THR A 972 -40.56 0.72 -7.42
CA THR A 972 -41.13 1.98 -7.88
C THR A 972 -41.79 2.77 -6.77
N LEU A 973 -41.66 4.10 -6.84
CA LEU A 973 -42.35 5.07 -6.00
C LEU A 973 -43.21 5.97 -6.90
N GLU A 974 -44.50 6.07 -6.59
CA GLU A 974 -45.42 7.02 -7.24
C GLU A 974 -46.02 7.99 -6.22
N ILE A 975 -45.96 9.29 -6.54
CA ILE A 975 -46.50 10.37 -5.71
C ILE A 975 -47.86 10.80 -6.28
N GLU A 976 -48.93 10.60 -5.50
CA GLU A 976 -50.30 10.96 -5.88
C GLU A 976 -50.77 12.20 -5.13
N ASN A 977 -51.58 13.04 -5.79
CA ASN A 977 -52.19 14.26 -5.25
C ASN A 977 -51.19 15.25 -4.62
N ALA A 978 -49.95 15.27 -5.12
CA ALA A 978 -48.92 16.28 -4.87
C ALA A 978 -48.00 16.32 -6.10
N THR A 979 -47.17 17.34 -6.21
CA THR A 979 -46.19 17.49 -7.29
C THR A 979 -44.79 17.27 -6.72
N LEU A 980 -44.00 16.38 -7.33
CA LEU A 980 -42.58 16.23 -7.02
C LEU A 980 -41.79 17.33 -7.73
N ASP A 981 -41.27 18.29 -6.98
CA ASP A 981 -40.43 19.35 -7.52
C ASP A 981 -38.99 18.85 -7.70
N GLU A 982 -38.43 18.23 -6.67
CA GLU A 982 -37.05 17.76 -6.64
C GLU A 982 -36.90 16.50 -5.79
N ILE A 983 -35.94 15.66 -6.16
CA ILE A 983 -35.51 14.49 -5.39
C ILE A 983 -33.99 14.38 -5.40
N THR A 984 -33.41 14.26 -4.22
CA THR A 984 -31.94 14.25 -4.06
C THR A 984 -31.53 13.15 -3.08
N PRO A 985 -30.65 12.22 -3.49
CA PRO A 985 -29.94 11.32 -2.57
C PRO A 985 -29.23 12.10 -1.47
N VAL A 986 -29.38 11.66 -0.23
CA VAL A 986 -28.89 12.39 0.94
C VAL A 986 -27.53 11.86 1.40
N ASP A 987 -27.30 10.55 1.28
CA ASP A 987 -25.98 9.96 1.51
C ASP A 987 -25.04 10.17 0.31
N THR A 988 -23.74 10.19 0.57
CA THR A 988 -22.69 10.40 -0.44
C THR A 988 -22.32 9.12 -1.21
N SER A 989 -23.03 8.00 -1.01
CA SER A 989 -22.79 6.72 -1.70
C SER A 989 -23.42 6.66 -3.09
N PHE A 990 -23.48 7.82 -3.76
CA PHE A 990 -24.23 8.12 -4.98
C PHE A 990 -24.10 7.11 -6.14
N PRO A 991 -22.96 6.44 -6.41
CA PRO A 991 -22.90 5.45 -7.49
C PRO A 991 -23.78 4.20 -7.24
N LEU A 992 -24.15 3.94 -5.99
CA LEU A 992 -24.91 2.77 -5.56
C LEU A 992 -26.41 3.04 -5.48
N GLN A 993 -26.76 4.27 -5.15
CA GLN A 993 -28.13 4.73 -5.23
C GLN A 993 -28.48 5.02 -6.69
N ARG A 994 -29.45 4.29 -7.22
CA ARG A 994 -30.01 4.60 -8.54
C ARG A 994 -31.38 5.18 -8.35
N ILE A 995 -31.61 6.34 -8.94
CA ILE A 995 -32.94 6.90 -9.02
C ILE A 995 -33.18 7.44 -10.42
N THR A 996 -34.33 7.12 -10.98
CA THR A 996 -34.69 7.57 -12.33
C THR A 996 -36.15 7.94 -12.36
N ARG A 997 -36.42 9.11 -12.94
CA ARG A 997 -37.76 9.65 -13.12
C ARG A 997 -38.36 9.13 -14.42
N ALA A 998 -39.60 8.66 -14.37
CA ALA A 998 -40.29 8.19 -15.56
C ALA A 998 -40.54 9.36 -16.53
N GLN A 999 -40.35 9.13 -17.82
CA GLN A 999 -40.49 10.18 -18.85
C GLN A 999 -41.96 10.60 -19.05
N ASP A 1000 -42.88 9.68 -18.87
CA ASP A 1000 -44.32 9.84 -19.06
C ASP A 1000 -45.06 10.33 -17.81
N ASN A 1001 -44.50 10.06 -16.61
CA ASN A 1001 -45.05 10.52 -15.35
C ASN A 1001 -43.94 11.07 -14.43
N PRO A 1002 -43.82 12.41 -14.29
CA PRO A 1002 -42.80 13.01 -13.43
C PRO A 1002 -43.01 12.69 -11.94
N ASN A 1003 -44.15 12.18 -11.50
CA ASN A 1003 -44.34 11.74 -10.12
C ASN A 1003 -44.02 10.26 -9.89
N ARG A 1004 -43.56 9.55 -10.92
CA ARG A 1004 -43.19 8.14 -10.85
C ARG A 1004 -41.66 7.98 -10.96
N LEU A 1005 -41.11 7.21 -10.04
CA LEU A 1005 -39.67 6.98 -9.87
C LEU A 1005 -39.40 5.48 -9.84
N THR A 1006 -38.30 5.06 -10.44
CA THR A 1006 -37.64 3.77 -10.15
C THR A 1006 -36.44 4.04 -9.26
N PHE A 1007 -36.26 3.25 -8.21
CA PHE A 1007 -35.13 3.43 -7.29
C PHE A 1007 -34.49 2.10 -6.88
N SER A 1008 -33.22 2.18 -6.49
CA SER A 1008 -32.46 1.09 -5.87
C SER A 1008 -31.49 1.66 -4.83
N THR A 1009 -31.52 1.15 -3.61
CA THR A 1009 -30.54 1.44 -2.54
C THR A 1009 -30.26 0.18 -1.69
N LYS A 1010 -29.29 0.24 -0.77
CA LYS A 1010 -28.96 -0.84 0.16
C LYS A 1010 -28.70 -0.31 1.56
N THR A 1011 -29.07 -1.08 2.58
CA THR A 1011 -28.81 -0.74 3.99
C THR A 1011 -28.28 -1.95 4.75
N ARG A 1012 -27.52 -1.70 5.81
CA ARG A 1012 -27.02 -2.71 6.76
C ARG A 1012 -26.59 -2.05 8.06
N GLY A 1013 -27.51 -1.98 9.02
CA GLY A 1013 -27.33 -1.33 10.32
C GLY A 1013 -27.52 0.18 10.30
N ASP A 1014 -27.71 0.76 9.13
CA ASP A 1014 -27.85 2.19 8.85
C ASP A 1014 -29.15 2.50 8.08
N GLY A 1015 -29.36 3.79 7.81
CA GLY A 1015 -30.40 4.30 6.93
C GLY A 1015 -29.83 4.83 5.62
N SER A 1016 -30.64 4.80 4.56
CA SER A 1016 -30.35 5.45 3.29
C SER A 1016 -31.55 6.28 2.87
N SER A 1017 -31.35 7.60 2.73
CA SER A 1017 -32.44 8.56 2.58
C SER A 1017 -32.45 9.29 1.24
N TYR A 1018 -33.66 9.68 0.82
CA TYR A 1018 -33.93 10.61 -0.27
C TYR A 1018 -34.65 11.85 0.28
N LEU A 1019 -34.17 13.04 -0.08
CA LEU A 1019 -34.86 14.31 0.18
C LEU A 1019 -35.88 14.56 -0.94
N LEU A 1020 -37.14 14.68 -0.58
CA LEU A 1020 -38.25 15.01 -1.47
C LEU A 1020 -38.72 16.44 -1.23
N ARG A 1021 -38.65 17.29 -2.25
CA ARG A 1021 -39.31 18.61 -2.23
C ARG A 1021 -40.63 18.52 -2.97
N LEU A 1022 -41.73 18.74 -2.26
CA LEU A 1022 -43.08 18.58 -2.78
C LEU A 1022 -43.84 19.90 -2.79
N SER A 1023 -44.63 20.10 -3.83
CA SER A 1023 -45.62 21.17 -3.94
C SER A 1023 -47.05 20.64 -4.14
N ASP A 1024 -48.04 21.52 -3.97
CA ASP A 1024 -49.46 21.20 -3.98
C ASP A 1024 -49.85 20.05 -3.05
N VAL A 1025 -49.17 19.96 -1.90
CA VAL A 1025 -49.42 18.94 -0.88
C VAL A 1025 -50.81 19.13 -0.27
N GLN A 1026 -51.54 18.02 -0.14
CA GLN A 1026 -52.91 17.93 0.34
C GLN A 1026 -53.02 16.81 1.39
N ARG A 1027 -54.11 16.80 2.17
CA ARG A 1027 -54.40 15.66 3.06
C ARG A 1027 -54.57 14.33 2.33
N THR A 1028 -54.96 14.38 1.05
CA THR A 1028 -55.12 13.20 0.19
C THR A 1028 -53.84 12.82 -0.55
N SER A 1029 -52.73 13.55 -0.34
CA SER A 1029 -51.42 13.17 -0.90
C SER A 1029 -50.93 11.86 -0.30
N ARG A 1030 -50.23 11.09 -1.12
CA ARG A 1030 -49.69 9.79 -0.71
C ARG A 1030 -48.53 9.35 -1.59
N LEU A 1031 -47.67 8.53 -1.00
CA LEU A 1031 -46.54 7.89 -1.66
C LEU A 1031 -46.86 6.41 -1.74
N ARG A 1032 -47.01 5.90 -2.96
CA ARG A 1032 -47.28 4.49 -3.23
C ARG A 1032 -45.98 3.80 -3.62
N PHE A 1033 -45.69 2.70 -2.94
CA PHE A 1033 -44.52 1.86 -3.19
C PHE A 1033 -44.93 0.52 -3.77
N ASP A 1034 -44.20 0.08 -4.78
CA ASP A 1034 -44.21 -1.30 -5.26
C ASP A 1034 -42.77 -1.81 -5.25
N LEU A 1035 -42.36 -2.44 -4.14
CA LEU A 1035 -41.05 -3.07 -3.96
C LEU A 1035 -41.02 -4.45 -4.61
N ILE A 1036 -39.93 -4.78 -5.27
CA ILE A 1036 -39.73 -6.12 -5.85
C ILE A 1036 -39.09 -7.06 -4.83
N GLU A 1037 -39.20 -8.37 -5.09
CA GLU A 1037 -38.45 -9.37 -4.33
C GLU A 1037 -36.94 -9.13 -4.52
N ALA A 1038 -36.18 -9.15 -3.43
CA ALA A 1038 -34.74 -8.97 -3.46
C ALA A 1038 -34.03 -9.94 -2.51
N ALA A 1039 -32.87 -10.45 -2.91
CA ALA A 1039 -32.03 -11.25 -2.03
C ALA A 1039 -31.23 -10.36 -1.08
N GLU A 1040 -31.03 -10.82 0.15
CA GLU A 1040 -29.94 -10.33 0.99
C GLU A 1040 -28.61 -10.60 0.28
N THR A 1041 -27.75 -9.58 0.22
CA THR A 1041 -26.47 -9.67 -0.52
C THR A 1041 -25.30 -9.32 0.38
N GLY A 1042 -24.12 -9.84 0.04
CA GLY A 1042 -22.83 -9.50 0.65
C GLY A 1042 -22.72 -9.71 2.19
N GLY A 1043 -21.51 -9.53 2.71
CA GLY A 1043 -21.13 -9.84 4.10
C GLY A 1043 -20.40 -11.18 4.20
N ALA A 1044 -19.76 -11.46 5.34
CA ALA A 1044 -19.21 -12.77 5.69
C ALA A 1044 -20.30 -13.86 5.62
N PRO A 1045 -20.00 -15.10 5.21
CA PRO A 1045 -21.03 -16.13 5.09
C PRO A 1045 -21.56 -16.45 6.48
N THR A 1046 -22.87 -16.44 6.62
CA THR A 1046 -23.57 -16.77 7.86
C THR A 1046 -23.52 -18.28 8.13
N ILE A 1047 -23.38 -18.65 9.40
CA ILE A 1047 -23.32 -20.03 9.89
C ILE A 1047 -24.73 -20.54 10.24
N TYR A 1048 -25.55 -19.72 10.90
CA TYR A 1048 -26.83 -20.16 11.47
C TYR A 1048 -28.03 -19.70 10.65
N ARG A 1049 -27.97 -18.49 10.05
CA ARG A 1049 -29.06 -17.97 9.22
C ARG A 1049 -28.59 -17.65 7.80
N PRO A 1050 -28.86 -18.51 6.79
CA PRO A 1050 -28.49 -18.20 5.41
C PRO A 1050 -29.19 -16.93 4.93
N HIS A 1051 -28.60 -16.28 3.92
CA HIS A 1051 -29.22 -15.12 3.27
C HIS A 1051 -30.62 -15.46 2.75
N GLN A 1052 -31.58 -14.57 3.04
CA GLN A 1052 -32.97 -14.74 2.65
C GLN A 1052 -33.32 -14.00 1.35
N ARG A 1053 -34.38 -14.45 0.67
CA ARG A 1053 -35.09 -13.61 -0.31
C ARG A 1053 -36.22 -12.90 0.40
N ILE A 1054 -36.18 -11.59 0.38
CA ILE A 1054 -37.15 -10.74 1.05
C ILE A 1054 -38.31 -10.53 0.06
N PRO A 1055 -39.56 -10.89 0.45
CA PRO A 1055 -40.71 -10.82 -0.43
C PRO A 1055 -40.95 -9.41 -0.98
N ALA A 1056 -41.49 -9.35 -2.20
CA ALA A 1056 -42.07 -8.14 -2.75
C ALA A 1056 -43.13 -7.55 -1.78
N ASP A 1057 -43.23 -6.23 -1.74
CA ASP A 1057 -44.16 -5.52 -0.87
C ASP A 1057 -44.77 -4.31 -1.56
N THR A 1058 -46.08 -4.14 -1.40
CA THR A 1058 -46.84 -3.02 -1.96
C THR A 1058 -47.57 -2.33 -0.82
N PHE A 1059 -47.20 -1.08 -0.56
CA PHE A 1059 -47.78 -0.29 0.52
C PHE A 1059 -47.93 1.18 0.13
N THR A 1060 -48.58 1.96 0.99
CA THR A 1060 -48.84 3.38 0.74
C THR A 1060 -48.68 4.17 2.04
N LEU A 1061 -47.86 5.21 1.99
CA LEU A 1061 -47.72 6.19 3.06
C LEU A 1061 -48.68 7.35 2.78
N ASN A 1062 -49.78 7.46 3.53
CA ASN A 1062 -50.78 8.50 3.35
C ASN A 1062 -50.48 9.71 4.23
N PHE A 1063 -50.49 10.93 3.66
CA PHE A 1063 -50.13 12.14 4.40
C PHE A 1063 -51.15 12.50 5.49
N LYS A 1064 -52.40 12.04 5.38
CA LYS A 1064 -53.41 12.17 6.44
C LYS A 1064 -53.08 11.38 7.72
N ASP A 1065 -52.20 10.39 7.62
CA ASP A 1065 -51.82 9.50 8.72
C ASP A 1065 -50.46 9.91 9.31
N LEU A 1066 -49.89 11.06 8.89
CA LEU A 1066 -48.72 11.65 9.53
C LEU A 1066 -49.07 12.06 10.97
N GLU A 1067 -48.35 11.51 11.93
CA GLU A 1067 -48.43 11.88 13.34
C GLU A 1067 -47.17 12.67 13.70
N GLU A 1068 -47.34 13.90 14.19
CA GLU A 1068 -46.26 14.88 14.41
C GLU A 1068 -45.38 15.12 13.17
N GLY A 1069 -45.84 14.78 11.96
CA GLY A 1069 -45.05 14.90 10.72
C GLY A 1069 -44.20 13.67 10.37
N ARG A 1070 -44.40 12.53 11.04
CA ARG A 1070 -43.73 11.26 10.77
C ARG A 1070 -44.75 10.16 10.45
N LEU A 1071 -44.35 9.24 9.56
CA LEU A 1071 -45.08 8.01 9.26
C LEU A 1071 -44.08 6.92 8.87
N ALA A 1072 -44.33 5.68 9.29
CA ALA A 1072 -43.48 4.55 8.95
C ALA A 1072 -44.30 3.36 8.46
N HIS A 1073 -43.67 2.56 7.60
CA HIS A 1073 -44.11 1.22 7.22
C HIS A 1073 -43.03 0.23 7.64
N GLU A 1074 -43.45 -0.90 8.19
CA GLU A 1074 -42.55 -1.94 8.67
C GLU A 1074 -42.79 -3.23 7.89
N GLN A 1075 -41.71 -3.88 7.49
CA GLN A 1075 -41.72 -5.20 6.88
C GLN A 1075 -40.88 -6.13 7.76
N THR A 1076 -41.49 -7.21 8.23
CA THR A 1076 -40.79 -8.22 9.03
C THR A 1076 -40.36 -9.39 8.14
N THR A 1077 -39.08 -9.74 8.20
CA THR A 1077 -38.54 -10.98 7.63
C THR A 1077 -37.78 -11.72 8.72
N ASP A 1078 -38.25 -12.90 9.09
CA ASP A 1078 -37.79 -13.65 10.26
C ASP A 1078 -37.95 -12.84 11.57
N ASP A 1079 -36.83 -12.56 12.23
CA ASP A 1079 -36.66 -11.75 13.44
C ASP A 1079 -36.28 -10.30 13.16
N TYR A 1080 -36.09 -9.92 11.89
CA TYR A 1080 -35.71 -8.56 11.50
C TYR A 1080 -36.91 -7.72 11.10
N VAL A 1081 -36.96 -6.50 11.63
CA VAL A 1081 -37.91 -5.46 11.22
C VAL A 1081 -37.17 -4.43 10.36
N ASP A 1082 -37.50 -4.41 9.07
CA ASP A 1082 -37.03 -3.42 8.12
C ASP A 1082 -38.04 -2.28 8.03
N THR A 1083 -37.57 -1.03 7.93
CA THR A 1083 -38.47 0.15 8.01
C THR A 1083 -38.32 1.08 6.81
N THR A 1084 -39.43 1.62 6.34
CA THR A 1084 -39.51 2.75 5.41
C THR A 1084 -40.20 3.91 6.13
N THR A 1085 -39.48 4.99 6.40
CA THR A 1085 -39.98 6.14 7.15
C THR A 1085 -40.08 7.37 6.24
N LEU A 1086 -41.20 8.07 6.31
CA LEU A 1086 -41.37 9.41 5.77
C LEU A 1086 -41.43 10.40 6.93
N ARG A 1087 -40.55 11.41 6.92
CA ARG A 1087 -40.51 12.45 7.94
C ARG A 1087 -40.49 13.84 7.29
N ARG A 1088 -41.38 14.74 7.73
CA ARG A 1088 -41.32 16.16 7.37
C ARG A 1088 -40.17 16.81 8.12
N ILE A 1089 -39.34 17.58 7.40
CA ILE A 1089 -38.13 18.19 7.95
C ILE A 1089 -38.06 19.69 7.65
N ILE A 1090 -37.34 20.42 8.51
CA ILE A 1090 -36.76 21.72 8.17
C ILE A 1090 -35.37 21.52 7.56
N GLU A 1091 -35.05 22.28 6.51
CA GLU A 1091 -33.74 22.18 5.85
C GLU A 1091 -32.66 23.05 6.53
N ASP A 1092 -33.07 24.21 7.07
CA ASP A 1092 -32.18 25.17 7.73
C ASP A 1092 -31.94 24.80 9.20
N GLY A 1093 -31.27 23.68 9.45
CA GLY A 1093 -30.94 23.21 10.80
C GLY A 1093 -29.61 23.71 11.35
N GLU A 1094 -29.44 23.61 12.67
CA GLU A 1094 -28.18 23.94 13.34
C GLU A 1094 -27.09 22.89 13.05
N ARG A 1095 -25.88 23.34 12.67
CA ARG A 1095 -24.70 22.49 12.55
C ARG A 1095 -23.91 22.37 13.85
N GLU A 1096 -24.10 23.32 14.77
CA GLU A 1096 -23.45 23.37 16.07
C GLU A 1096 -24.51 23.31 17.16
N VAL A 1097 -24.45 22.29 18.01
CA VAL A 1097 -25.44 22.02 19.04
C VAL A 1097 -24.75 21.70 20.35
N SER A 1098 -25.19 22.35 21.43
CA SER A 1098 -24.86 21.98 22.80
C SER A 1098 -26.09 21.41 23.50
N PHE A 1099 -25.88 20.41 24.33
CA PHE A 1099 -26.95 19.79 25.12
C PHE A 1099 -26.50 19.50 26.54
N GLU A 1100 -27.47 19.51 27.45
CA GLU A 1100 -27.31 19.16 28.84
C GLU A 1100 -28.48 18.27 29.27
N PHE A 1101 -28.20 17.28 30.11
CA PHE A 1101 -29.18 16.38 30.68
C PHE A 1101 -28.75 15.97 32.09
N THR A 1102 -29.69 15.86 33.02
CA THR A 1102 -29.41 15.38 34.37
C THR A 1102 -30.03 14.00 34.56
N ASP A 1103 -29.19 13.01 34.90
CA ASP A 1103 -29.64 11.69 35.35
C ASP A 1103 -29.48 11.58 36.88
N THR A 1104 -30.47 11.00 37.55
CA THR A 1104 -30.53 10.86 39.02
C THR A 1104 -30.50 9.41 39.50
N ASP A 1105 -29.96 8.50 38.70
CA ASP A 1105 -29.82 7.08 39.05
C ASP A 1105 -28.71 6.84 40.10
N THR A 1106 -28.90 5.80 40.92
CA THR A 1106 -27.99 5.40 42.00
C THR A 1106 -27.21 4.12 41.68
N ARG A 1107 -27.37 3.53 40.48
CA ARG A 1107 -26.63 2.33 40.06
C ARG A 1107 -25.13 2.59 39.87
N GLN A 1108 -24.31 1.72 40.43
CA GLN A 1108 -22.85 1.69 40.21
C GLN A 1108 -22.52 1.04 38.87
N GLY A 1109 -21.53 1.59 38.17
CA GLY A 1109 -21.00 1.03 36.93
C GLY A 1109 -21.87 1.25 35.70
N ASP A 1110 -22.76 2.23 35.76
CA ASP A 1110 -23.46 2.70 34.57
C ASP A 1110 -22.45 3.27 33.57
N TYR A 1111 -22.74 3.06 32.29
CA TYR A 1111 -22.03 3.69 31.20
C TYR A 1111 -22.97 4.51 30.33
N TYR A 1112 -22.44 5.59 29.77
CA TYR A 1112 -23.13 6.49 28.87
C TYR A 1112 -22.33 6.69 27.60
N PHE A 1113 -23.01 6.72 26.47
CA PHE A 1113 -22.43 7.23 25.23
C PHE A 1113 -23.52 7.95 24.44
N ILE A 1114 -23.11 8.75 23.47
CA ILE A 1114 -24.04 9.44 22.58
C ILE A 1114 -23.91 8.92 21.15
N ARG A 1115 -25.03 8.95 20.44
CA ARG A 1115 -25.12 8.78 19.00
C ARG A 1115 -25.66 10.07 18.40
N VAL A 1116 -24.97 10.57 17.38
CA VAL A 1116 -25.36 11.76 16.62
C VAL A 1116 -25.67 11.32 15.20
N VAL A 1117 -26.84 11.68 14.69
CA VAL A 1117 -27.20 11.53 13.27
C VAL A 1117 -27.28 12.92 12.67
N GLN A 1118 -26.77 13.09 11.46
CA GLN A 1118 -26.84 14.32 10.68
C GLN A 1118 -27.88 14.21 9.57
N SER A 1119 -28.28 15.36 9.03
CA SER A 1119 -29.19 15.47 7.88
C SER A 1119 -28.72 14.76 6.61
N ASN A 1120 -27.44 14.42 6.49
CA ASN A 1120 -26.84 13.68 5.37
C ASN A 1120 -26.66 12.17 5.67
N ASP A 1121 -27.43 11.62 6.61
CA ASP A 1121 -27.35 10.26 7.16
C ASP A 1121 -26.01 9.90 7.84
N ALA A 1122 -25.05 10.83 7.92
CA ALA A 1122 -23.78 10.59 8.60
C ALA A 1122 -23.98 10.48 10.11
N ILE A 1123 -23.22 9.57 10.74
CA ILE A 1123 -23.37 9.22 12.15
C ILE A 1123 -22.03 9.36 12.87
N ALA A 1124 -22.07 9.82 14.12
CA ALA A 1124 -20.96 9.75 15.07
C ALA A 1124 -21.38 9.08 16.37
N TRP A 1125 -20.46 8.35 17.00
CA TRP A 1125 -20.64 7.74 18.33
C TRP A 1125 -19.48 8.12 19.24
N SER A 1126 -19.76 8.66 20.42
CA SER A 1126 -18.71 8.84 21.43
C SER A 1126 -18.25 7.49 21.98
N SER A 1127 -17.02 7.41 22.45
CA SER A 1127 -16.68 6.33 23.40
C SER A 1127 -17.50 6.46 24.69
N PRO A 1128 -17.70 5.37 25.43
CA PRO A 1128 -18.47 5.42 26.67
C PRO A 1128 -17.76 6.19 27.79
N VAL A 1129 -18.54 6.75 28.71
CA VAL A 1129 -18.12 7.25 30.02
C VAL A 1129 -18.72 6.36 31.08
N TRP A 1130 -17.90 5.82 31.98
CA TRP A 1130 -18.37 4.98 33.09
C TRP A 1130 -18.43 5.75 34.40
N ILE A 1131 -19.42 5.46 35.26
CA ILE A 1131 -19.61 6.15 36.55
C ILE A 1131 -19.53 5.15 37.71
N GLY A 1132 -18.63 5.42 38.66
CA GLY A 1132 -18.46 4.64 39.88
C GLY A 1132 -17.70 3.33 39.67
N GLY A 1133 -18.03 2.32 40.48
CA GLY A 1133 -17.45 0.97 40.41
C GLY A 1133 -17.83 0.19 39.15
N HIS A 1134 -17.51 -1.09 39.09
CA HIS A 1134 -17.93 -1.94 37.97
C HIS A 1134 -19.41 -2.31 38.10
N ALA A 1135 -20.09 -2.52 36.98
CA ALA A 1135 -21.49 -2.95 36.98
C ALA A 1135 -21.61 -4.27 37.77
N PRO A 1136 -22.64 -4.43 38.62
CA PRO A 1136 -22.92 -5.73 39.24
C PRO A 1136 -23.21 -6.75 38.14
N LYS A 1137 -22.48 -7.87 38.16
CA LYS A 1137 -22.66 -9.00 37.23
C LYS A 1137 -24.05 -9.61 37.34
#